data_AF-A0A2V5X4J4-F1
#
_entry.id   AF-A0A2V5X4J4-F1
#
_cell.length_a   1.000
_cell.length_b   1.000
_cell.length_c   1.000
_cell.angle_alpha   90.00
_cell.angle_beta   90.00
_cell.angle_gamma   90.00
#
_symmetry.space_group_name_H-M   'P 1'
#
loop_
_entity.id
_entity.type
_entity.pdbx_description
1 polymer ?
#
loop_
_entity_poly.entity_id
_entity_poly.type
_entity_poly.pdbx_seq_one_letter_code
_entity_poly.pdbx_strand_id
1 'polypeptide(L)'
;MRCCEKAFSRTKCVRRFAAVGLLLCLWPVAAADLEECRKLFVSGNYSECISRCEESVRKQRDEEWPMLLMKSLLATGRYPEAEAVLTNALPLYRSSIRLRLAGREVFNANGRTDEARELLEEINDRGGSSRWMYRDPPNLVALGKAALLLGAEPKLVLENFFDQAKTADPNLRDAYLASGELALEKEDYGLAAKIFGDALKKFPEDPDMRFGLAMAYAPSARPLMLKSLEVALSRNANHVPALLLLADHAIDAEEYAAAGEMLDQALAVNSWQPEAWAYRAVLAHLRNETKAESEAREKALKFWPTNPKVDHLIGKKLSQKYRFTEGSAYQRRALKFDTGFLPAKIQLAQDLLRLGREEEGWQLADEVHQRDGYDVTAYNLATLRETFSNLQTITNQDFLVRMSRREAAIYGDRVLDLLQRARNRLSEKYGLNLDQPTTVEIFPEQKDFAVRTFGLPDNPGFLGVCFGHVVTANSPASQAAHPANWEAVLWHEFCHVITLGLTRNKMPRWLSEGISVYEEKQANPTWGQAMNPRYRELVLGDDLTPVGKLSAAFLSPKSDLHVQFAYYESSLVVEFLVQGFGFESLKQILHDLGEGADINEAIGSHTKPMEKFEKDFAAFARERAKNLAPGLDWEKPKRQSRTPAFLDADSSFTNRVDTPKAVWTNTAPAPEQSFLPHAVSESAPAADSTNYWELMRQARTALAAKKWAEAKAPLQKIIERCPAQTGSDNAYAMLAAAFRGLNETNQEREVLSKLAALESDATDAYLRLMELEEAAKDWPGVTENAERFLAVNPLLPQPYRYQTAAARSAGPGGSPFSSGPAAAPDGRSGSETARVAGAGRSAPLPRSASVAPGNQRRIATCERERDWSGSGEQAVRTLRLLLLLFPLLAGVLFAQRWRGGWGGGERWLPEYETCRTAREVPWHSTEPANWTNTAGFEKDVFTFARIRRDRSPYSTWSMGEWWTDFPDSDLNFSFRLQQMTSLKVDPDGRVLNLTDPDLFDYPWIYMVEPGSLMLRDEEVPILRKYLLNGGVLMADDFWGERQWANFHREINRVLPEREFVELDMTNQLFHCVFDIKVPKSKLQTPNIRQGIWSLDPNSGSYGVTWEYHDGEECREMHIRAIFDDKGRIMVIATHNCDNGDGWEREGEDDGFFHEFSEKRAYPLGINIIFYLMTH
;
A
#
# COMPACT_ATOMS: atom_id res chain seq x y z
N MET A 1 32.89 -37.59 -24.18
CA MET A 1 34.00 -38.53 -24.44
C MET A 1 33.42 -39.92 -24.69
N ARG A 2 33.92 -40.57 -25.75
CA ARG A 2 33.79 -41.99 -26.16
C ARG A 2 32.45 -42.48 -26.76
N CYS A 3 32.57 -42.74 -28.06
CA CYS A 3 31.72 -43.49 -28.98
C CYS A 3 31.70 -45.02 -28.74
N CYS A 4 30.85 -45.66 -29.56
CA CYS A 4 30.86 -47.06 -30.04
C CYS A 4 30.13 -48.07 -29.14
N GLU A 5 29.29 -49.01 -29.62
CA GLU A 5 29.14 -49.69 -30.92
C GLU A 5 27.72 -50.35 -30.97
N LYS A 6 26.96 -50.28 -32.08
CA LYS A 6 26.76 -51.32 -33.13
C LYS A 6 26.58 -52.77 -32.61
N ALA A 7 25.76 -53.68 -33.14
CA ALA A 7 24.71 -53.77 -34.17
C ALA A 7 24.36 -55.30 -34.29
N PHE A 8 23.39 -55.66 -35.17
CA PHE A 8 23.06 -57.01 -35.72
C PHE A 8 22.23 -57.98 -34.84
N SER A 9 21.29 -58.82 -35.31
CA SER A 9 20.79 -59.23 -36.66
C SER A 9 19.40 -59.93 -36.48
N ARG A 10 18.34 -59.69 -37.29
CA ARG A 10 17.86 -60.38 -38.53
C ARG A 10 17.80 -61.92 -38.59
N THR A 11 16.57 -62.47 -38.71
CA THR A 11 16.14 -63.61 -39.60
C THR A 11 14.60 -63.77 -39.51
N LYS A 12 13.74 -63.46 -40.52
CA LYS A 12 13.27 -64.24 -41.72
C LYS A 12 13.03 -65.73 -41.46
N CYS A 13 11.84 -66.30 -41.64
CA CYS A 13 11.19 -66.76 -42.90
C CYS A 13 9.76 -67.29 -42.52
N VAL A 14 8.69 -67.24 -43.33
CA VAL A 14 8.39 -68.12 -44.47
C VAL A 14 7.22 -67.53 -45.29
N ARG A 15 7.35 -67.58 -46.62
CA ARG A 15 6.33 -67.27 -47.66
C ARG A 15 5.51 -68.52 -48.00
N ARG A 16 4.28 -68.37 -48.55
CA ARG A 16 3.95 -68.64 -49.98
C ARG A 16 2.45 -68.52 -50.31
N PHE A 17 2.16 -67.75 -51.38
CA PHE A 17 1.09 -67.82 -52.42
C PHE A 17 -0.39 -68.00 -51.99
N ALA A 18 -1.40 -67.33 -52.58
CA ALA A 18 -1.63 -67.06 -54.01
C ALA A 18 -2.50 -65.81 -54.27
N ALA A 19 -2.32 -65.19 -55.45
CA ALA A 19 -3.13 -64.10 -55.98
C ALA A 19 -4.43 -64.60 -56.64
N VAL A 20 -5.49 -63.80 -56.51
CA VAL A 20 -6.61 -63.51 -57.46
C VAL A 20 -7.86 -63.22 -56.62
N GLY A 21 -8.25 -61.94 -56.60
CA GLY A 21 -9.38 -61.40 -55.87
C GLY A 21 -9.45 -59.88 -56.05
N LEU A 22 -9.35 -59.46 -57.31
CA LEU A 22 -9.45 -58.06 -57.73
C LEU A 22 -10.94 -57.73 -57.82
N LEU A 23 -11.54 -57.32 -56.69
CA LEU A 23 -12.81 -56.59 -56.53
C LEU A 23 -13.14 -56.58 -55.03
N LEU A 24 -13.42 -55.39 -54.49
CA LEU A 24 -13.72 -55.06 -53.07
C LEU A 24 -12.56 -54.54 -52.22
N CYS A 25 -11.99 -53.41 -52.62
CA CYS A 25 -11.47 -52.41 -51.68
C CYS A 25 -11.85 -51.00 -52.16
N LEU A 26 -13.15 -50.74 -52.32
CA LEU A 26 -13.68 -49.40 -52.11
C LEU A 26 -14.06 -49.33 -50.63
N TRP A 27 -13.07 -49.09 -49.76
CA TRP A 27 -13.40 -48.51 -48.46
C TRP A 27 -13.84 -47.07 -48.72
N PRO A 28 -14.99 -46.63 -48.20
CA PRO A 28 -15.29 -45.22 -48.21
C PRO A 28 -14.19 -44.53 -47.41
N VAL A 29 -13.50 -43.57 -48.04
CA VAL A 29 -12.70 -42.59 -47.30
C VAL A 29 -13.65 -42.00 -46.27
N ALA A 30 -13.44 -42.33 -45.00
CA ALA A 30 -14.26 -41.81 -43.92
C ALA A 30 -14.19 -40.28 -43.99
N ALA A 31 -15.35 -39.63 -43.95
CA ALA A 31 -15.44 -38.17 -43.91
C ALA A 31 -14.56 -37.64 -42.76
N ALA A 32 -13.80 -36.57 -43.00
CA ALA A 32 -12.97 -35.95 -41.96
C ALA A 32 -13.84 -35.63 -40.74
N ASP A 33 -13.37 -36.02 -39.54
CA ASP A 33 -14.03 -35.71 -38.28
C ASP A 33 -13.79 -34.23 -37.93
N LEU A 34 -14.87 -33.47 -37.69
CA LEU A 34 -14.82 -32.06 -37.33
C LEU A 34 -14.03 -31.86 -36.03
N GLU A 35 -14.15 -32.79 -35.08
CA GLU A 35 -13.45 -32.70 -33.80
C GLU A 35 -11.94 -32.93 -33.94
N GLU A 36 -11.52 -33.80 -34.87
CA GLU A 36 -10.11 -33.97 -35.23
C GLU A 36 -9.55 -32.68 -35.85
N CYS A 37 -10.32 -32.03 -36.73
CA CYS A 37 -9.92 -30.75 -37.32
C CYS A 37 -9.82 -29.62 -36.29
N ARG A 38 -10.72 -29.59 -35.29
CA ARG A 38 -10.62 -28.66 -34.15
C ARG A 38 -9.35 -28.89 -33.34
N LYS A 39 -8.98 -30.15 -33.07
CA LYS A 39 -7.72 -30.50 -32.40
C LYS A 39 -6.50 -30.07 -33.22
N LEU A 40 -6.53 -30.23 -34.54
CA LEU A 40 -5.47 -29.74 -35.43
C LEU A 40 -5.32 -28.22 -35.36
N PHE A 41 -6.43 -27.47 -35.32
CA PHE A 41 -6.39 -26.02 -35.15
C PHE A 41 -5.79 -25.63 -33.79
N VAL A 42 -6.29 -26.20 -32.69
CA VAL A 42 -5.84 -25.89 -31.34
C VAL A 42 -4.36 -26.22 -31.14
N SER A 43 -3.87 -27.33 -31.70
CA SER A 43 -2.45 -27.73 -31.64
C SER A 43 -1.52 -26.95 -32.59
N GLY A 44 -2.06 -26.03 -33.40
CA GLY A 44 -1.27 -25.20 -34.31
C GLY A 44 -0.91 -25.85 -35.64
N ASN A 45 -1.50 -27.01 -35.98
CA ASN A 45 -1.34 -27.66 -37.27
C ASN A 45 -2.34 -27.09 -38.30
N TYR A 46 -2.21 -25.79 -38.55
CA TYR A 46 -3.16 -25.03 -39.36
C TYR A 46 -3.21 -25.49 -40.82
N SER A 47 -2.07 -25.86 -41.44
CA SER A 47 -2.03 -26.31 -42.83
C SER A 47 -2.85 -27.58 -43.07
N GLU A 48 -2.75 -28.54 -42.16
CA GLU A 48 -3.54 -29.78 -42.25
C GLU A 48 -5.02 -29.51 -41.95
N CYS A 49 -5.31 -28.67 -40.95
CA CYS A 49 -6.68 -28.24 -40.64
C CYS A 49 -7.36 -27.58 -41.86
N ILE A 50 -6.66 -26.65 -42.53
CA ILE A 50 -7.15 -25.98 -43.74
C ILE A 50 -7.46 -27.00 -44.84
N SER A 51 -6.52 -27.89 -45.15
CA SER A 51 -6.70 -28.89 -46.22
C SER A 51 -7.92 -29.78 -45.98
N ARG A 52 -8.12 -30.24 -44.73
CA ARG A 52 -9.27 -31.08 -44.37
C ARG A 52 -10.59 -30.30 -44.40
N CYS A 53 -10.59 -29.05 -43.93
CA CYS A 53 -11.79 -28.22 -43.96
C CYS A 53 -12.19 -27.83 -45.39
N GLU A 54 -11.25 -27.52 -46.28
CA GLU A 54 -11.52 -27.22 -47.69
C GLU A 54 -12.22 -28.38 -48.41
N GLU A 55 -11.84 -29.62 -48.08
CA GLU A 55 -12.50 -30.82 -48.61
C GLU A 55 -13.91 -31.00 -48.05
N SER A 56 -14.09 -30.80 -46.74
CA SER A 56 -15.37 -30.97 -46.06
C SER A 56 -16.41 -29.91 -46.42
N VAL A 57 -16.02 -28.64 -46.59
CA VAL A 57 -16.93 -27.54 -46.99
C VAL A 57 -17.64 -27.85 -48.33
N ARG A 58 -17.00 -28.61 -49.23
CA ARG A 58 -17.59 -29.01 -50.52
C ARG A 58 -18.54 -30.19 -50.41
N LYS A 59 -18.38 -31.03 -49.38
CA LYS A 59 -19.06 -32.32 -49.23
C LYS A 59 -20.18 -32.31 -48.19
N GLN A 60 -20.09 -31.45 -47.20
CA GLN A 60 -20.98 -31.41 -46.03
C GLN A 60 -21.66 -30.04 -45.93
N ARG A 61 -22.95 -30.04 -45.53
CA ARG A 61 -23.71 -28.81 -45.25
C ARG A 61 -23.82 -28.59 -43.74
N ASP A 62 -22.71 -28.17 -43.15
CA ASP A 62 -22.60 -27.74 -41.76
C ASP A 62 -21.81 -26.42 -41.71
N GLU A 63 -22.29 -25.44 -40.94
CA GLU A 63 -21.70 -24.11 -40.82
C GLU A 63 -20.38 -24.12 -40.04
N GLU A 64 -20.10 -25.16 -39.25
CA GLU A 64 -18.85 -25.30 -38.49
C GLU A 64 -17.61 -25.42 -39.39
N TRP A 65 -17.75 -26.11 -40.51
CA TRP A 65 -16.66 -26.29 -41.48
C TRP A 65 -16.14 -24.98 -42.08
N PRO A 66 -17.00 -24.10 -42.66
CA PRO A 66 -16.53 -22.82 -43.16
C PRO A 66 -16.04 -21.90 -42.03
N MET A 67 -16.62 -21.95 -40.82
CA MET A 67 -16.11 -21.18 -39.68
C MET A 67 -14.68 -21.60 -39.28
N LEU A 68 -14.41 -22.90 -39.12
CA LEU A 68 -13.09 -23.40 -38.77
C LEU A 68 -12.05 -23.14 -39.88
N LEU A 69 -12.47 -23.26 -41.14
CA LEU A 69 -11.64 -22.91 -42.29
C LEU A 69 -11.25 -21.43 -42.27
N MET A 70 -12.22 -20.53 -42.08
CA MET A 70 -11.94 -19.09 -41.98
C MET A 70 -10.99 -18.77 -40.82
N LYS A 71 -11.23 -19.31 -39.63
CA LYS A 71 -10.34 -19.14 -38.47
C LYS A 71 -8.91 -19.58 -38.77
N SER A 72 -8.74 -20.73 -39.44
CA SER A 72 -7.42 -21.25 -39.81
C SER A 72 -6.72 -20.42 -40.89
N LEU A 73 -7.48 -19.90 -41.86
CA LEU A 73 -6.97 -18.99 -42.90
C LEU A 73 -6.56 -17.64 -42.30
N LEU A 74 -7.34 -17.09 -41.36
CA LEU A 74 -6.97 -15.89 -40.60
C LEU A 74 -5.68 -16.11 -39.79
N ALA A 75 -5.58 -17.24 -39.06
CA ALA A 75 -4.40 -17.58 -38.27
C ALA A 75 -3.11 -17.72 -39.11
N THR A 76 -3.22 -17.97 -40.41
CA THR A 76 -2.10 -18.13 -41.34
C THR A 76 -1.90 -16.95 -42.29
N GLY A 77 -2.65 -15.85 -42.12
CA GLY A 77 -2.52 -14.65 -42.95
C GLY A 77 -3.12 -14.76 -44.36
N ARG A 78 -3.92 -15.78 -44.64
CA ARG A 78 -4.61 -16.01 -45.93
C ARG A 78 -5.94 -15.25 -45.98
N TYR A 79 -5.88 -13.94 -45.72
CA TYR A 79 -7.08 -13.09 -45.52
C TYR A 79 -8.04 -13.05 -46.73
N PRO A 80 -7.58 -12.91 -48.00
CA PRO A 80 -8.48 -12.91 -49.14
C PRO A 80 -9.21 -14.25 -49.35
N GLU A 81 -8.56 -15.34 -48.97
CA GLU A 81 -9.14 -16.68 -49.07
C GLU A 81 -10.20 -16.90 -47.99
N ALA A 82 -9.99 -16.37 -46.78
CA ALA A 82 -11.00 -16.36 -45.74
C ALA A 82 -12.25 -15.57 -46.19
N GLU A 83 -12.08 -14.43 -46.88
CA GLU A 83 -13.18 -13.64 -47.45
C GLU A 83 -13.94 -14.41 -48.53
N ALA A 84 -13.23 -15.14 -49.39
CA ALA A 84 -13.86 -16.00 -50.39
C ALA A 84 -14.70 -17.11 -49.74
N VAL A 85 -14.22 -17.73 -48.65
CA VAL A 85 -14.99 -18.72 -47.89
C VAL A 85 -16.25 -18.07 -47.27
N LEU A 86 -16.10 -16.90 -46.64
CA LEU A 86 -17.22 -16.15 -46.05
C LEU A 86 -18.30 -15.85 -47.09
N THR A 87 -17.90 -15.27 -48.22
CA THR A 87 -18.81 -14.81 -49.28
C THR A 87 -19.61 -15.98 -49.88
N ASN A 88 -19.00 -17.16 -49.96
CA ASN A 88 -19.68 -18.38 -50.40
C ASN A 88 -20.61 -18.96 -49.32
N ALA A 89 -20.27 -18.81 -48.04
CA ALA A 89 -21.03 -19.37 -46.93
C ALA A 89 -22.26 -18.54 -46.54
N LEU A 90 -22.18 -17.20 -46.56
CA LEU A 90 -23.28 -16.31 -46.13
C LEU A 90 -24.62 -16.57 -46.85
N PRO A 91 -24.67 -16.77 -48.19
CA PRO A 91 -25.92 -17.06 -48.90
C PRO A 91 -26.53 -18.43 -48.55
N LEU A 92 -25.69 -19.38 -48.11
CA LEU A 92 -26.09 -20.74 -47.73
C LEU A 92 -26.61 -20.79 -46.29
N TYR A 93 -26.03 -20.01 -45.38
CA TYR A 93 -26.36 -19.99 -43.96
C TYR A 93 -26.98 -18.64 -43.54
N ARG A 94 -28.10 -18.29 -44.18
CA ARG A 94 -28.72 -16.95 -44.07
C ARG A 94 -29.14 -16.55 -42.66
N SER A 95 -29.45 -17.50 -41.79
CA SER A 95 -29.86 -17.24 -40.40
C SER A 95 -28.71 -17.27 -39.40
N SER A 96 -27.49 -17.65 -39.80
CA SER A 96 -26.37 -17.83 -38.87
C SER A 96 -25.81 -16.49 -38.39
N ILE A 97 -25.95 -16.22 -37.09
CA ILE A 97 -25.33 -15.05 -36.45
C ILE A 97 -23.85 -15.31 -36.11
N ARG A 98 -23.48 -16.57 -35.86
CA ARG A 98 -22.10 -16.99 -35.59
C ARG A 98 -21.21 -16.81 -36.82
N LEU A 99 -21.70 -17.21 -38.00
CA LEU A 99 -20.98 -17.01 -39.25
C LEU A 99 -20.80 -15.51 -39.56
N ARG A 100 -21.79 -14.67 -39.25
CA ARG A 100 -21.69 -13.21 -39.40
C ARG A 100 -20.67 -12.60 -38.44
N LEU A 101 -20.63 -13.05 -37.19
CA LEU A 101 -19.65 -12.58 -36.22
C LEU A 101 -18.23 -12.95 -36.65
N ALA A 102 -18.00 -14.18 -37.12
CA ALA A 102 -16.73 -14.58 -37.72
C ALA A 102 -16.44 -13.79 -39.01
N GLY A 103 -17.47 -13.53 -39.82
CA GLY A 103 -17.35 -12.74 -41.04
C GLY A 103 -16.91 -11.30 -40.80
N ARG A 104 -17.32 -10.70 -39.68
CA ARG A 104 -16.86 -9.39 -39.24
C ARG A 104 -15.33 -9.37 -39.06
N GLU A 105 -14.75 -10.41 -38.46
CA GLU A 105 -13.29 -10.52 -38.29
C GLU A 105 -12.59 -10.65 -39.65
N VAL A 106 -13.15 -11.47 -40.55
CA VAL A 106 -12.64 -11.65 -41.92
C VAL A 106 -12.67 -10.36 -42.72
N PHE A 107 -13.78 -9.61 -42.70
CA PHE A 107 -13.88 -8.34 -43.39
C PHE A 107 -12.91 -7.30 -42.83
N ASN A 108 -12.79 -7.18 -41.51
CA ASN A 108 -11.77 -6.29 -40.91
C ASN A 108 -10.34 -6.68 -41.32
N ALA A 109 -10.00 -7.98 -41.33
CA ALA A 109 -8.68 -8.45 -41.77
C ALA A 109 -8.35 -8.09 -43.23
N ASN A 110 -9.37 -7.82 -44.06
CA ASN A 110 -9.25 -7.36 -45.45
C ASN A 110 -9.58 -5.86 -45.62
N GLY A 111 -9.67 -5.09 -44.53
CA GLY A 111 -9.92 -3.64 -44.58
C GLY A 111 -11.34 -3.24 -45.01
N ARG A 112 -12.29 -4.18 -44.98
CA ARG A 112 -13.71 -4.02 -45.34
C ARG A 112 -14.54 -3.64 -44.12
N THR A 113 -14.23 -2.48 -43.52
CA THR A 113 -14.77 -2.08 -42.22
C THR A 113 -16.27 -1.75 -42.26
N ASP A 114 -16.78 -1.28 -43.40
CA ASP A 114 -18.20 -0.98 -43.57
C ASP A 114 -19.02 -2.27 -43.60
N GLU A 115 -18.60 -3.27 -44.37
CA GLU A 115 -19.25 -4.58 -44.41
C GLU A 115 -19.15 -5.29 -43.06
N ALA A 116 -18.03 -5.12 -42.35
CA ALA A 116 -17.89 -5.63 -40.99
C ALA A 116 -18.93 -5.02 -40.03
N ARG A 117 -19.23 -3.71 -40.17
CA ARG A 117 -20.26 -3.01 -39.40
C ARG A 117 -21.67 -3.45 -39.79
N GLU A 118 -21.94 -3.61 -41.09
CA GLU A 118 -23.22 -4.15 -41.59
C GLU A 118 -23.51 -5.54 -41.02
N LEU A 119 -22.50 -6.43 -40.96
CA LEU A 119 -22.67 -7.76 -40.35
C LEU A 119 -23.03 -7.68 -38.86
N LEU A 120 -22.54 -6.67 -38.13
CA LEU A 120 -22.86 -6.48 -36.72
C LEU A 120 -24.31 -5.96 -36.53
N GLU A 121 -24.74 -5.04 -37.38
CA GLU A 121 -26.13 -4.56 -37.43
C GLU A 121 -27.09 -5.73 -37.76
N GLU A 122 -26.75 -6.58 -38.72
CA GLU A 122 -27.53 -7.79 -39.04
C GLU A 122 -27.66 -8.76 -37.86
N ILE A 123 -26.61 -8.92 -37.03
CA ILE A 123 -26.68 -9.75 -35.82
C ILE A 123 -27.66 -9.15 -34.82
N ASN A 124 -27.59 -7.83 -34.60
CA ASN A 124 -28.47 -7.12 -33.68
C ASN A 124 -29.95 -7.25 -34.08
N ASP A 125 -30.26 -7.00 -35.36
CA ASP A 125 -31.63 -7.08 -35.88
C ASP A 125 -32.23 -8.48 -35.73
N ARG A 126 -31.42 -9.51 -35.98
CA ARG A 126 -31.83 -10.92 -35.84
C ARG A 126 -32.00 -11.33 -34.38
N GLY A 127 -31.06 -10.95 -33.52
CA GLY A 127 -31.10 -11.21 -32.08
C GLY A 127 -32.32 -10.56 -31.41
N GLY A 128 -32.69 -9.35 -31.85
CA GLY A 128 -33.88 -8.63 -31.40
C GLY A 128 -35.19 -9.21 -31.93
N SER A 129 -35.28 -9.44 -33.25
CA SER A 129 -36.54 -9.83 -33.92
C SER A 129 -36.91 -11.30 -33.72
N SER A 130 -35.92 -12.17 -33.50
CA SER A 130 -36.10 -13.63 -33.43
C SER A 130 -35.40 -14.22 -32.20
N ARG A 131 -35.52 -13.57 -31.03
CA ARG A 131 -34.82 -13.95 -29.79
C ARG A 131 -34.98 -15.43 -29.40
N TRP A 132 -36.11 -16.06 -29.72
CA TRP A 132 -36.35 -17.49 -29.44
C TRP A 132 -35.48 -18.44 -30.27
N MET A 133 -35.03 -18.01 -31.45
CA MET A 133 -34.26 -18.81 -32.41
C MET A 133 -32.77 -18.96 -32.02
N TYR A 134 -32.25 -18.06 -31.18
CA TYR A 134 -30.81 -17.92 -30.88
C TYR A 134 -30.47 -18.15 -29.39
N ARG A 135 -31.25 -19.01 -28.72
CA ARG A 135 -31.07 -19.30 -27.27
C ARG A 135 -30.11 -20.45 -26.99
N ASP A 136 -29.65 -21.16 -28.01
CA ASP A 136 -28.65 -22.21 -27.82
C ASP A 136 -27.30 -21.61 -27.38
N PRO A 137 -26.49 -22.37 -26.63
CA PRO A 137 -25.29 -21.83 -25.99
C PRO A 137 -24.28 -21.15 -26.94
N PRO A 138 -23.94 -21.73 -28.11
CA PRO A 138 -23.04 -21.06 -29.07
C PRO A 138 -23.58 -19.72 -29.61
N ASN A 139 -24.88 -19.63 -29.88
CA ASN A 139 -25.50 -18.38 -30.33
C ASN A 139 -25.58 -17.34 -29.19
N LEU A 140 -25.76 -17.75 -27.93
CA LEU A 140 -25.66 -16.84 -26.79
C LEU A 140 -24.27 -16.20 -26.69
N VAL A 141 -23.19 -16.97 -26.89
CA VAL A 141 -21.83 -16.42 -26.92
C VAL A 141 -21.67 -15.40 -28.05
N ALA A 142 -22.18 -15.72 -29.25
CA ALA A 142 -22.11 -14.79 -30.38
C ALA A 142 -22.91 -13.50 -30.15
N LEU A 143 -24.11 -13.59 -29.58
CA LEU A 143 -24.91 -12.43 -29.20
C LEU A 143 -24.22 -11.59 -28.11
N GLY A 144 -23.62 -12.23 -27.11
CA GLY A 144 -22.87 -11.53 -26.06
C GLY A 144 -21.67 -10.75 -26.63
N LYS A 145 -20.86 -11.39 -27.48
CA LYS A 145 -19.74 -10.71 -28.18
C LYS A 145 -20.22 -9.56 -29.06
N ALA A 146 -21.31 -9.75 -29.81
CA ALA A 146 -21.90 -8.69 -30.63
C ALA A 146 -22.45 -7.53 -29.77
N ALA A 147 -23.09 -7.83 -28.64
CA ALA A 147 -23.61 -6.83 -27.71
C ALA A 147 -22.49 -5.96 -27.13
N LEU A 148 -21.34 -6.55 -26.74
CA LEU A 148 -20.17 -5.78 -26.29
C LEU A 148 -19.66 -4.84 -27.38
N LEU A 149 -19.55 -5.33 -28.63
CA LEU A 149 -19.15 -4.51 -29.77
C LEU A 149 -20.13 -3.36 -30.07
N LEU A 150 -21.40 -3.48 -29.66
CA LEU A 150 -22.44 -2.47 -29.76
C LEU A 150 -22.54 -1.57 -28.51
N GLY A 151 -21.65 -1.74 -27.53
CA GLY A 151 -21.60 -0.92 -26.31
C GLY A 151 -22.54 -1.36 -25.20
N ALA A 152 -22.98 -2.63 -25.16
CA ALA A 152 -23.75 -3.15 -24.04
C ALA A 152 -22.93 -3.25 -22.75
N GLU A 153 -23.59 -3.10 -21.60
CA GLU A 153 -22.95 -3.16 -20.29
C GLU A 153 -22.24 -4.53 -20.06
N PRO A 154 -20.93 -4.54 -19.76
CA PRO A 154 -20.14 -5.77 -19.58
C PRO A 154 -20.75 -6.78 -18.60
N LYS A 155 -21.19 -6.29 -17.44
CA LYS A 155 -21.78 -7.13 -16.39
C LYS A 155 -23.07 -7.83 -16.87
N LEU A 156 -23.94 -7.08 -17.55
CA LEU A 156 -25.16 -7.65 -18.13
C LEU A 156 -24.84 -8.66 -19.24
N VAL A 157 -23.78 -8.44 -20.02
CA VAL A 157 -23.37 -9.42 -21.03
C VAL A 157 -22.87 -10.71 -20.39
N LEU A 158 -22.01 -10.60 -19.38
CA LEU A 158 -21.49 -11.74 -18.63
C LEU A 158 -22.64 -12.59 -18.05
N GLU A 159 -23.56 -11.95 -17.32
CA GLU A 159 -24.67 -12.63 -16.63
C GLU A 159 -25.72 -13.20 -17.60
N ASN A 160 -26.12 -12.43 -18.62
CA ASN A 160 -27.25 -12.81 -19.48
C ASN A 160 -26.88 -13.67 -20.68
N PHE A 161 -25.60 -13.71 -21.08
CA PHE A 161 -25.17 -14.48 -22.24
C PHE A 161 -24.11 -15.52 -21.89
N PHE A 162 -22.97 -15.10 -21.35
CA PHE A 162 -21.84 -16.02 -21.16
C PHE A 162 -22.06 -17.01 -20.01
N ASP A 163 -22.59 -16.57 -18.88
CA ASP A 163 -22.93 -17.43 -17.74
C ASP A 163 -24.08 -18.38 -18.07
N GLN A 164 -25.08 -17.90 -18.82
CA GLN A 164 -26.16 -18.76 -19.33
C GLN A 164 -25.62 -19.83 -20.28
N ALA A 165 -24.71 -19.45 -21.19
CA ALA A 165 -24.08 -20.40 -22.11
C ALA A 165 -23.26 -21.46 -21.35
N LYS A 166 -22.44 -21.06 -20.35
CA LYS A 166 -21.67 -21.99 -19.50
C LYS A 166 -22.57 -22.91 -18.68
N THR A 167 -23.71 -22.41 -18.21
CA THR A 167 -24.66 -23.20 -17.42
C THR A 167 -25.38 -24.23 -18.30
N ALA A 168 -25.80 -23.82 -19.49
CA ALA A 168 -26.52 -24.66 -20.43
C ALA A 168 -25.61 -25.71 -21.10
N ASP A 169 -24.34 -25.37 -21.37
CA ASP A 169 -23.32 -26.30 -21.85
C ASP A 169 -21.97 -26.07 -21.14
N PRO A 170 -21.69 -26.81 -20.05
CA PRO A 170 -20.43 -26.69 -19.31
C PRO A 170 -19.17 -27.16 -20.07
N ASN A 171 -19.32 -27.74 -21.26
CA ASN A 171 -18.22 -28.16 -22.14
C ASN A 171 -18.03 -27.18 -23.32
N LEU A 172 -18.78 -26.08 -23.37
CA LEU A 172 -18.64 -25.07 -24.40
C LEU A 172 -17.41 -24.19 -24.16
N ARG A 173 -16.29 -24.56 -24.78
CA ARG A 173 -15.01 -23.85 -24.76
C ARG A 173 -15.14 -22.32 -24.95
N ASP A 174 -15.89 -21.90 -25.97
CA ASP A 174 -15.97 -20.49 -26.39
C ASP A 174 -16.63 -19.58 -25.32
N ALA A 175 -17.49 -20.11 -24.45
CA ALA A 175 -18.12 -19.33 -23.39
C ALA A 175 -17.14 -18.95 -22.27
N TYR A 176 -16.21 -19.85 -21.95
CA TYR A 176 -15.15 -19.59 -20.97
C TYR A 176 -14.14 -18.57 -21.51
N LEU A 177 -13.73 -18.71 -22.78
CA LEU A 177 -12.85 -17.76 -23.44
C LEU A 177 -13.49 -16.37 -23.49
N ALA A 178 -14.74 -16.26 -23.95
CA ALA A 178 -15.45 -14.98 -24.01
C ALA A 178 -15.59 -14.30 -22.62
N SER A 179 -15.85 -15.09 -21.57
CA SER A 179 -15.92 -14.57 -20.19
C SER A 179 -14.57 -14.04 -19.71
N GLY A 180 -13.48 -14.77 -19.98
CA GLY A 180 -12.13 -14.39 -19.56
C GLY A 180 -11.58 -13.21 -20.36
N GLU A 181 -11.83 -13.18 -21.68
CA GLU A 181 -11.52 -12.06 -22.57
C GLU A 181 -12.20 -10.77 -22.10
N LEU A 182 -13.48 -10.84 -21.73
CA LEU A 182 -14.21 -9.70 -21.18
C LEU A 182 -13.59 -9.18 -19.87
N ALA A 183 -13.19 -10.08 -18.97
CA ALA A 183 -12.53 -9.69 -17.73
C ALA A 183 -11.16 -9.03 -18.00
N LEU A 184 -10.38 -9.53 -18.96
CA LEU A 184 -9.13 -8.90 -19.39
C LEU A 184 -9.35 -7.52 -20.01
N GLU A 185 -10.37 -7.36 -20.86
CA GLU A 185 -10.70 -6.08 -21.52
C GLU A 185 -11.08 -5.01 -20.50
N LYS A 186 -11.71 -5.39 -19.39
CA LYS A 186 -12.09 -4.50 -18.29
C LYS A 186 -11.06 -4.43 -17.17
N GLU A 187 -9.83 -4.91 -17.45
CA GLU A 187 -8.69 -4.88 -16.55
C GLU A 187 -8.91 -5.56 -15.18
N ASP A 188 -9.92 -6.45 -15.09
CA ASP A 188 -10.15 -7.29 -13.91
C ASP A 188 -9.30 -8.57 -14.02
N TYR A 189 -7.99 -8.38 -13.84
CA TYR A 189 -7.00 -9.45 -13.94
C TYR A 189 -7.21 -10.57 -12.92
N GLY A 190 -7.76 -10.25 -11.74
CA GLY A 190 -8.09 -11.23 -10.71
C GLY A 190 -9.23 -12.15 -11.14
N LEU A 191 -10.32 -11.59 -11.66
CA LEU A 191 -11.43 -12.35 -12.22
C LEU A 191 -10.99 -13.14 -13.46
N ALA A 192 -10.21 -12.54 -14.35
CA ALA A 192 -9.66 -13.22 -15.52
C ALA A 192 -8.84 -14.46 -15.12
N ALA A 193 -7.91 -14.31 -14.16
CA ALA A 193 -7.11 -15.43 -13.65
C ALA A 193 -7.98 -16.55 -13.07
N LYS A 194 -9.03 -16.20 -12.34
CA LYS A 194 -10.01 -17.16 -11.81
C LYS A 194 -10.76 -17.89 -12.93
N ILE A 195 -11.31 -17.15 -13.90
CA ILE A 195 -12.08 -17.72 -15.02
C ILE A 195 -11.21 -18.67 -15.83
N PHE A 196 -10.02 -18.25 -16.26
CA PHE A 196 -9.12 -19.11 -17.03
C PHE A 196 -8.59 -20.29 -16.20
N GLY A 197 -8.29 -20.07 -14.92
CA GLY A 197 -7.89 -21.14 -14.00
C GLY A 197 -8.97 -22.21 -13.82
N ASP A 198 -10.23 -21.81 -13.68
CA ASP A 198 -11.38 -22.73 -13.59
C ASP A 198 -11.63 -23.43 -14.92
N ALA A 199 -11.49 -22.73 -16.05
CA ALA A 199 -11.64 -23.30 -17.38
C ALA A 199 -10.57 -24.36 -17.66
N LEU A 200 -9.31 -24.13 -17.26
CA LEU A 200 -8.21 -25.10 -17.41
C LEU A 200 -8.40 -26.39 -16.60
N LYS A 201 -9.27 -26.42 -15.58
CA LYS A 201 -9.64 -27.68 -14.92
C LYS A 201 -10.44 -28.60 -15.86
N LYS A 202 -11.16 -28.02 -16.82
CA LYS A 202 -11.97 -28.72 -17.82
C LYS A 202 -11.21 -28.92 -19.13
N PHE A 203 -10.43 -27.93 -19.53
CA PHE A 203 -9.66 -27.91 -20.77
C PHE A 203 -8.16 -27.78 -20.48
N PRO A 204 -7.53 -28.78 -19.82
CA PRO A 204 -6.15 -28.65 -19.31
C PRO A 204 -5.09 -28.46 -20.39
N GLU A 205 -5.39 -28.88 -21.61
CA GLU A 205 -4.48 -28.86 -22.76
C GLU A 205 -4.74 -27.65 -23.68
N ASP A 206 -5.60 -26.71 -23.29
CA ASP A 206 -6.03 -25.60 -24.13
C ASP A 206 -5.02 -24.42 -24.10
N PRO A 207 -4.34 -24.12 -25.23
CA PRO A 207 -3.35 -23.06 -25.30
C PRO A 207 -3.96 -21.65 -25.19
N ASP A 208 -5.18 -21.42 -25.69
CA ASP A 208 -5.80 -20.08 -25.63
C ASP A 208 -6.21 -19.75 -24.20
N MET A 209 -6.74 -20.73 -23.45
CA MET A 209 -7.06 -20.53 -22.02
C MET A 209 -5.79 -20.34 -21.19
N ARG A 210 -4.72 -21.05 -21.53
CA ARG A 210 -3.42 -20.87 -20.88
C ARG A 210 -2.81 -19.51 -21.19
N PHE A 211 -2.97 -19.03 -22.42
CA PHE A 211 -2.60 -17.68 -22.83
C PHE A 211 -3.44 -16.61 -22.10
N GLY A 212 -4.75 -16.79 -22.00
CA GLY A 212 -5.61 -15.89 -21.22
C GLY A 212 -5.19 -15.79 -19.76
N LEU A 213 -4.78 -16.92 -19.15
CA LEU A 213 -4.20 -16.93 -17.81
C LEU A 213 -2.83 -16.20 -17.77
N ALA A 214 -2.02 -16.32 -18.81
CA ALA A 214 -0.77 -15.56 -18.92
C ALA A 214 -1.04 -14.04 -18.98
N MET A 215 -1.99 -13.61 -19.80
CA MET A 215 -2.44 -12.22 -19.88
C MET A 215 -2.93 -11.69 -18.52
N ALA A 216 -3.66 -12.51 -17.75
CA ALA A 216 -4.12 -12.14 -16.42
C ALA A 216 -2.96 -11.95 -15.41
N TYR A 217 -1.84 -12.64 -15.59
CA TYR A 217 -0.64 -12.48 -14.77
C TYR A 217 0.34 -11.43 -15.27
N ALA A 218 0.21 -10.95 -16.51
CA ALA A 218 1.16 -10.03 -17.12
C ALA A 218 1.40 -8.74 -16.31
N PRO A 219 0.38 -8.09 -15.71
CA PRO A 219 0.59 -6.84 -14.98
C PRO A 219 1.30 -7.00 -13.63
N SER A 220 1.22 -8.17 -12.98
CA SER A 220 1.58 -8.30 -11.55
C SER A 220 2.42 -9.53 -11.20
N ALA A 221 2.52 -10.53 -12.08
CA ALA A 221 3.16 -11.81 -11.76
C ALA A 221 3.95 -12.39 -12.95
N ARG A 222 5.04 -11.70 -13.33
CA ARG A 222 5.93 -12.08 -14.46
C ARG A 222 6.33 -13.57 -14.46
N PRO A 223 6.77 -14.20 -13.35
CA PRO A 223 7.13 -15.63 -13.37
C PRO A 223 5.96 -16.55 -13.73
N LEU A 224 4.74 -16.21 -13.27
CA LEU A 224 3.53 -16.98 -13.58
C LEU A 224 3.08 -16.75 -15.02
N MET A 225 3.20 -15.52 -15.53
CA MET A 225 2.98 -15.20 -16.93
C MET A 225 3.91 -16.04 -17.83
N LEU A 226 5.23 -16.00 -17.61
CA LEU A 226 6.21 -16.73 -18.42
C LEU A 226 5.97 -18.25 -18.37
N LYS A 227 5.71 -18.81 -17.19
CA LYS A 227 5.37 -20.23 -17.04
C LYS A 227 4.06 -20.60 -17.76
N SER A 228 3.12 -19.67 -17.86
CA SER A 228 1.86 -19.90 -18.58
C SER A 228 2.08 -19.88 -20.09
N LEU A 229 2.90 -18.94 -20.59
CA LEU A 229 3.29 -18.87 -22.00
C LEU A 229 4.10 -20.08 -22.45
N GLU A 230 5.05 -20.53 -21.63
CA GLU A 230 5.82 -21.76 -21.91
C GLU A 230 4.91 -22.97 -22.11
N VAL A 231 3.92 -23.14 -21.21
CA VAL A 231 2.95 -24.24 -21.33
C VAL A 231 2.09 -24.05 -22.57
N ALA A 232 1.59 -22.86 -22.87
CA ALA A 232 0.80 -22.61 -24.08
C ALA A 232 1.59 -22.98 -25.36
N LEU A 233 2.85 -22.55 -25.45
CA LEU A 233 3.73 -22.84 -26.57
C LEU A 233 4.15 -24.33 -26.65
N SER A 234 4.23 -25.03 -25.51
CA SER A 234 4.46 -26.47 -25.51
C SER A 234 3.29 -27.26 -26.11
N ARG A 235 2.06 -26.72 -26.06
CA ARG A 235 0.86 -27.31 -26.66
C ARG A 235 0.64 -26.88 -28.10
N ASN A 236 0.98 -25.62 -28.41
CA ASN A 236 0.92 -25.04 -29.74
C ASN A 236 2.14 -24.14 -29.97
N ALA A 237 3.18 -24.70 -30.60
CA ALA A 237 4.40 -23.97 -30.91
C ALA A 237 4.18 -22.81 -31.91
N ASN A 238 3.06 -22.84 -32.62
CA ASN A 238 2.65 -21.82 -33.61
C ASN A 238 1.60 -20.85 -33.03
N HIS A 239 1.51 -20.72 -31.70
CA HIS A 239 0.53 -19.87 -31.04
C HIS A 239 0.97 -18.39 -31.09
N VAL A 240 0.59 -17.71 -32.17
CA VAL A 240 0.96 -16.31 -32.46
C VAL A 240 0.70 -15.35 -31.30
N PRO A 241 -0.47 -15.36 -30.61
CA PRO A 241 -0.70 -14.43 -29.49
C PRO A 241 0.31 -14.60 -28.34
N ALA A 242 0.76 -15.84 -28.05
CA ALA A 242 1.76 -16.08 -27.01
C ALA A 242 3.14 -15.60 -27.44
N LEU A 243 3.52 -15.80 -28.70
CA LEU A 243 4.77 -15.26 -29.26
C LEU A 243 4.78 -13.73 -29.23
N LEU A 244 3.66 -13.08 -29.54
CA LEU A 244 3.52 -11.64 -29.48
C LEU A 244 3.62 -11.10 -28.05
N LEU A 245 3.00 -11.75 -27.06
CA LEU A 245 3.12 -11.34 -25.67
C LEU A 245 4.55 -11.52 -25.13
N LEU A 246 5.25 -12.58 -25.55
CA LEU A 246 6.66 -12.73 -25.24
C LEU A 246 7.52 -11.63 -25.89
N ALA A 247 7.23 -11.27 -27.15
CA ALA A 247 7.94 -10.20 -27.84
C ALA A 247 7.69 -8.83 -27.19
N ASP A 248 6.44 -8.54 -26.82
CA ASP A 248 6.05 -7.34 -26.06
C ASP A 248 6.83 -7.24 -24.75
N HIS A 249 6.84 -8.33 -23.98
CA HIS A 249 7.58 -8.45 -22.74
C HIS A 249 9.10 -8.27 -22.95
N ALA A 250 9.66 -8.86 -24.00
CA ALA A 250 11.09 -8.70 -24.33
C ALA A 250 11.44 -7.27 -24.76
N ILE A 251 10.55 -6.55 -25.46
CA ILE A 251 10.71 -5.13 -25.77
C ILE A 251 10.73 -4.29 -24.50
N ASP A 252 9.83 -4.58 -23.55
CA ASP A 252 9.79 -3.89 -22.26
C ASP A 252 11.06 -4.16 -21.46
N ALA A 253 11.58 -5.39 -21.52
CA ALA A 253 12.86 -5.81 -20.97
C ALA A 253 14.11 -5.24 -21.68
N GLU A 254 13.95 -4.50 -22.78
CA GLU A 254 15.03 -4.04 -23.67
C GLU A 254 15.84 -5.18 -24.31
N GLU A 255 15.27 -6.40 -24.33
CA GLU A 255 15.82 -7.59 -24.96
C GLU A 255 15.45 -7.62 -26.46
N TYR A 256 15.79 -6.56 -27.19
CA TYR A 256 15.32 -6.32 -28.56
C TYR A 256 15.68 -7.41 -29.57
N ALA A 257 16.78 -8.14 -29.35
CA ALA A 257 17.16 -9.28 -30.18
C ALA A 257 16.21 -10.47 -29.98
N ALA A 258 15.93 -10.83 -28.71
CA ALA A 258 14.99 -11.90 -28.37
C ALA A 258 13.56 -11.57 -28.84
N ALA A 259 13.14 -10.32 -28.69
CA ALA A 259 11.88 -9.84 -29.26
C ALA A 259 11.84 -10.07 -30.78
N GLY A 260 12.92 -9.76 -31.50
CA GLY A 260 13.06 -10.01 -32.94
C GLY A 260 12.85 -11.48 -33.30
N GLU A 261 13.44 -12.42 -32.55
CA GLU A 261 13.29 -13.86 -32.79
C GLU A 261 11.85 -14.34 -32.60
N MET A 262 11.17 -13.84 -31.57
CA MET A 262 9.75 -14.15 -31.31
C MET A 262 8.84 -13.61 -32.41
N LEU A 263 9.14 -12.41 -32.92
CA LEU A 263 8.44 -11.82 -34.06
C LEU A 263 8.68 -12.61 -35.35
N ASP A 264 9.89 -13.12 -35.58
CA ASP A 264 10.18 -13.99 -36.73
C ASP A 264 9.39 -15.30 -36.67
N GLN A 265 9.28 -15.91 -35.48
CA GLN A 265 8.44 -17.09 -35.29
C GLN A 265 6.96 -16.79 -35.56
N ALA A 266 6.44 -15.66 -35.06
CA ALA A 266 5.06 -15.24 -35.34
C ALA A 266 4.82 -15.01 -36.85
N LEU A 267 5.76 -14.36 -37.53
CA LEU A 267 5.68 -14.08 -38.97
C LEU A 267 5.88 -15.32 -39.85
N ALA A 268 6.54 -16.36 -39.34
CA ALA A 268 6.61 -17.66 -40.01
C ALA A 268 5.24 -18.38 -40.05
N VAL A 269 4.38 -18.14 -39.05
CA VAL A 269 3.00 -18.66 -39.02
C VAL A 269 2.07 -17.76 -39.82
N ASN A 270 2.12 -16.45 -39.60
CA ASN A 270 1.35 -15.45 -40.33
C ASN A 270 2.26 -14.31 -40.79
N SER A 271 2.67 -14.35 -42.07
CA SER A 271 3.58 -13.37 -42.66
C SER A 271 3.02 -11.94 -42.73
N TRP A 272 1.73 -11.77 -42.46
CA TRP A 272 1.02 -10.50 -42.53
C TRP A 272 0.37 -10.11 -41.20
N GLN A 273 0.80 -10.70 -40.08
CA GLN A 273 0.29 -10.35 -38.75
C GLN A 273 0.54 -8.86 -38.44
N PRO A 274 -0.52 -8.02 -38.32
CA PRO A 274 -0.35 -6.58 -38.17
C PRO A 274 0.43 -6.18 -36.93
N GLU A 275 0.15 -6.81 -35.79
CA GLU A 275 0.80 -6.55 -34.50
C GLU A 275 2.28 -6.91 -34.54
N ALA A 276 2.66 -8.02 -35.20
CA ALA A 276 4.07 -8.40 -35.33
C ALA A 276 4.87 -7.34 -36.11
N TRP A 277 4.30 -6.83 -37.20
CA TRP A 277 4.90 -5.76 -37.98
C TRP A 277 4.88 -4.40 -37.26
N ALA A 278 3.86 -4.13 -36.44
CA ALA A 278 3.82 -2.95 -35.58
C ALA A 278 4.95 -3.00 -34.52
N TYR A 279 5.20 -4.15 -33.89
CA TYR A 279 6.36 -4.33 -33.00
C TYR A 279 7.70 -4.22 -33.75
N ARG A 280 7.79 -4.69 -35.00
CA ARG A 280 8.98 -4.43 -35.85
C ARG A 280 9.19 -2.94 -36.08
N ALA A 281 8.11 -2.18 -36.30
CA ALA A 281 8.20 -0.73 -36.43
C ALA A 281 8.67 -0.08 -35.12
N VAL A 282 8.20 -0.54 -33.95
CA VAL A 282 8.71 -0.10 -32.64
C VAL A 282 10.20 -0.38 -32.49
N LEU A 283 10.65 -1.61 -32.80
CA LEU A 283 12.08 -1.96 -32.71
C LEU A 283 12.95 -1.10 -33.64
N ALA A 284 12.50 -0.86 -34.87
CA ALA A 284 13.20 0.01 -35.80
C ALA A 284 13.23 1.46 -35.31
N HIS A 285 12.11 1.94 -34.74
CA HIS A 285 12.03 3.29 -34.18
C HIS A 285 13.01 3.48 -33.01
N LEU A 286 13.05 2.53 -32.08
CA LEU A 286 13.96 2.56 -30.93
C LEU A 286 15.44 2.49 -31.34
N ARG A 287 15.75 1.95 -32.52
CA ARG A 287 17.09 1.91 -33.14
C ARG A 287 17.37 3.07 -34.09
N ASN A 288 16.45 4.03 -34.21
CA ASN A 288 16.55 5.16 -35.14
C ASN A 288 16.62 4.73 -36.63
N GLU A 289 16.05 3.58 -36.99
CA GLU A 289 16.03 3.01 -38.33
C GLU A 289 14.77 3.44 -39.11
N THR A 290 14.63 4.74 -39.38
CA THR A 290 13.41 5.35 -39.96
C THR A 290 12.87 4.66 -41.23
N LYS A 291 13.76 4.17 -42.11
CA LYS A 291 13.35 3.42 -43.31
C LYS A 291 12.72 2.07 -42.95
N ALA A 292 13.35 1.32 -42.05
CA ALA A 292 12.86 0.02 -41.62
C ALA A 292 11.54 0.15 -40.85
N GLU A 293 11.39 1.23 -40.06
CA GLU A 293 10.14 1.57 -39.40
C GLU A 293 9.00 1.79 -40.40
N SER A 294 9.22 2.62 -41.43
CA SER A 294 8.22 2.88 -42.46
C SER A 294 7.82 1.61 -43.20
N GLU A 295 8.80 0.79 -43.61
CA GLU A 295 8.56 -0.48 -44.30
C GLU A 295 7.79 -1.48 -43.43
N ALA A 296 8.11 -1.55 -42.14
CA ALA A 296 7.39 -2.42 -41.20
C ALA A 296 5.94 -1.96 -41.01
N ARG A 297 5.72 -0.65 -40.82
CA ARG A 297 4.38 -0.07 -40.71
C ARG A 297 3.54 -0.29 -41.98
N GLU A 298 4.14 -0.13 -43.17
CA GLU A 298 3.47 -0.40 -44.45
C GLU A 298 3.03 -1.87 -44.56
N LYS A 299 3.88 -2.81 -44.13
CA LYS A 299 3.52 -4.24 -44.09
C LYS A 299 2.38 -4.53 -43.10
N ALA A 300 2.38 -3.89 -41.93
CA ALA A 300 1.31 -4.02 -40.94
C ALA A 300 -0.06 -3.57 -41.48
N LEU A 301 -0.06 -2.56 -42.37
CA LEU A 301 -1.27 -1.96 -42.95
C LEU A 301 -1.67 -2.55 -44.31
N LYS A 302 -0.95 -3.56 -44.81
CA LYS A 302 -1.12 -4.05 -46.20
C LYS A 302 -2.56 -4.43 -46.55
N PHE A 303 -3.22 -5.22 -45.69
CA PHE A 303 -4.57 -5.72 -45.96
C PHE A 303 -5.67 -4.87 -45.32
N TRP A 304 -5.33 -4.08 -44.30
CA TRP A 304 -6.22 -3.12 -43.69
C TRP A 304 -5.52 -1.75 -43.62
N PRO A 305 -5.56 -0.95 -44.69
CA PRO A 305 -4.81 0.31 -44.80
C PRO A 305 -5.17 1.36 -43.75
N THR A 306 -6.38 1.27 -43.20
CA THR A 306 -6.95 2.18 -42.19
C THR A 306 -7.08 1.49 -40.83
N ASN A 307 -6.24 0.50 -40.50
CA ASN A 307 -6.30 -0.17 -39.20
C ASN A 307 -5.79 0.76 -38.08
N PRO A 308 -6.65 1.27 -37.17
CA PRO A 308 -6.21 2.17 -36.11
C PRO A 308 -5.34 1.45 -35.06
N LYS A 309 -5.44 0.11 -34.95
CA LYS A 309 -4.72 -0.68 -33.94
C LYS A 309 -3.21 -0.69 -34.17
N VAL A 310 -2.76 -0.60 -35.42
CA VAL A 310 -1.33 -0.61 -35.77
C VAL A 310 -0.64 0.63 -35.18
N ASP A 311 -1.15 1.82 -35.50
CA ASP A 311 -0.58 3.07 -35.00
C ASP A 311 -0.79 3.23 -33.49
N HIS A 312 -1.93 2.77 -32.96
CA HIS A 312 -2.16 2.77 -31.52
C HIS A 312 -1.12 1.93 -30.76
N LEU A 313 -0.83 0.71 -31.24
CA LEU A 313 0.17 -0.18 -30.62
C LEU A 313 1.56 0.44 -30.67
N ILE A 314 1.98 0.96 -31.84
CA ILE A 314 3.28 1.65 -31.98
C ILE A 314 3.35 2.81 -30.97
N GLY A 315 2.33 3.67 -30.97
CA GLY A 315 2.30 4.82 -30.08
C GLY A 315 2.32 4.44 -28.60
N LYS A 316 1.56 3.41 -28.20
CA LYS A 316 1.48 2.92 -26.81
C LYS A 316 2.84 2.43 -26.34
N LYS A 317 3.54 1.62 -27.13
CA LYS A 317 4.88 1.12 -26.79
C LYS A 317 5.91 2.23 -26.69
N LEU A 318 5.85 3.22 -27.59
CA LEU A 318 6.72 4.40 -27.52
C LEU A 318 6.45 5.21 -26.25
N SER A 319 5.19 5.46 -25.89
CA SER A 319 4.83 6.15 -24.64
C SER A 319 5.28 5.40 -23.39
N GLN A 320 5.21 4.07 -23.36
CA GLN A 320 5.75 3.24 -22.27
C GLN A 320 7.29 3.36 -22.13
N LYS A 321 8.00 3.72 -23.20
CA LYS A 321 9.42 4.06 -23.21
C LYS A 321 9.69 5.56 -23.03
N TYR A 322 8.74 6.29 -22.45
CA TYR A 322 8.81 7.73 -22.19
C TYR A 322 8.94 8.59 -23.47
N ARG A 323 8.58 8.07 -24.65
CA ARG A 323 8.56 8.82 -25.93
C ARG A 323 7.21 9.47 -26.19
N PHE A 324 6.66 10.21 -25.23
CA PHE A 324 5.27 10.72 -25.31
C PHE A 324 5.01 11.61 -26.55
N THR A 325 6.00 12.38 -27.01
CA THR A 325 5.87 13.19 -28.24
C THR A 325 5.66 12.32 -29.47
N GLU A 326 6.43 11.24 -29.61
CA GLU A 326 6.30 10.31 -30.74
C GLU A 326 5.05 9.43 -30.58
N GLY A 327 4.79 8.96 -29.35
CA GLY A 327 3.61 8.20 -28.99
C GLY A 327 2.31 8.93 -29.33
N SER A 328 2.18 10.18 -28.90
CA SER A 328 1.01 11.03 -29.22
C SER A 328 0.87 11.28 -30.73
N ALA A 329 1.97 11.41 -31.48
CA ALA A 329 1.91 11.53 -32.94
C ALA A 329 1.33 10.26 -33.59
N TYR A 330 1.68 9.08 -33.10
CA TYR A 330 1.11 7.80 -33.52
C TYR A 330 -0.36 7.66 -33.10
N GLN A 331 -0.73 8.04 -31.87
CA GLN A 331 -2.15 8.03 -31.46
C GLN A 331 -3.00 8.93 -32.36
N ARG A 332 -2.50 10.12 -32.75
CA ARG A 332 -3.18 10.98 -33.71
C ARG A 332 -3.33 10.34 -35.09
N ARG A 333 -2.36 9.52 -35.54
CA ARG A 333 -2.50 8.78 -36.80
C ARG A 333 -3.58 7.71 -36.70
N ALA A 334 -3.64 6.97 -35.59
CA ALA A 334 -4.73 6.02 -35.32
C ALA A 334 -6.11 6.71 -35.38
N LEU A 335 -6.23 7.88 -34.76
CA LEU A 335 -7.48 8.66 -34.75
C LEU A 335 -7.84 9.30 -36.09
N LYS A 336 -6.88 9.43 -37.03
CA LYS A 336 -7.19 9.81 -38.42
C LYS A 336 -7.87 8.67 -39.18
N PHE A 337 -7.59 7.42 -38.83
CA PHE A 337 -8.24 6.25 -39.43
C PHE A 337 -9.61 5.99 -38.81
N ASP A 338 -9.72 6.14 -37.50
CA ASP A 338 -10.99 6.02 -36.77
C ASP A 338 -11.04 7.04 -35.63
N THR A 339 -11.79 8.13 -35.83
CA THR A 339 -11.98 9.18 -34.82
C THR A 339 -12.71 8.68 -33.58
N GLY A 340 -13.42 7.55 -33.67
CA GLY A 340 -14.16 6.92 -32.59
C GLY A 340 -13.33 5.94 -31.76
N PHE A 341 -12.08 5.66 -32.12
CA PHE A 341 -11.25 4.62 -31.50
C PHE A 341 -10.77 5.01 -30.09
N LEU A 342 -11.53 4.60 -29.08
CA LEU A 342 -11.33 4.97 -27.67
C LEU A 342 -9.91 4.65 -27.13
N PRO A 343 -9.30 3.48 -27.42
CA PRO A 343 -7.96 3.17 -26.89
C PRO A 343 -6.90 4.19 -27.30
N ALA A 344 -6.96 4.74 -28.52
CA ALA A 344 -6.03 5.79 -28.94
C ALA A 344 -6.36 7.15 -28.31
N LYS A 345 -7.65 7.45 -28.07
CA LYS A 345 -8.04 8.70 -27.40
C LYS A 345 -7.53 8.76 -25.96
N ILE A 346 -7.74 7.70 -25.17
CA ILE A 346 -7.31 7.70 -23.76
C ILE A 346 -5.79 7.69 -23.64
N GLN A 347 -5.08 6.95 -24.51
CA GLN A 347 -3.62 6.99 -24.56
C GLN A 347 -3.11 8.39 -24.97
N LEU A 348 -3.75 9.03 -25.96
CA LEU A 348 -3.41 10.40 -26.36
C LEU A 348 -3.65 11.39 -25.22
N ALA A 349 -4.75 11.26 -24.48
CA ALA A 349 -5.04 12.08 -23.31
C ALA A 349 -3.89 12.00 -22.29
N GLN A 350 -3.49 10.78 -21.91
CA GLN A 350 -2.38 10.58 -20.97
C GLN A 350 -1.05 11.13 -21.50
N ASP A 351 -0.73 10.90 -22.77
CA ASP A 351 0.50 11.40 -23.39
C ASP A 351 0.53 12.94 -23.40
N LEU A 352 -0.58 13.59 -23.72
CA LEU A 352 -0.69 15.05 -23.73
C LEU A 352 -0.56 15.63 -22.32
N LEU A 353 -1.18 15.01 -21.31
CA LEU A 353 -1.04 15.43 -19.91
C LEU A 353 0.41 15.30 -19.40
N ARG A 354 1.13 14.26 -19.81
CA ARG A 354 2.58 14.10 -19.51
C ARG A 354 3.45 15.10 -20.28
N LEU A 355 2.99 15.56 -21.44
CA LEU A 355 3.59 16.64 -22.23
C LEU A 355 3.11 18.04 -21.82
N GLY A 356 2.41 18.20 -20.69
CA GLY A 356 1.91 19.50 -20.22
C GLY A 356 0.83 20.15 -21.11
N ARG A 357 0.26 19.41 -22.07
CA ARG A 357 -0.79 19.86 -22.99
C ARG A 357 -2.16 19.55 -22.41
N GLU A 358 -2.49 20.26 -21.34
CA GLU A 358 -3.60 19.90 -20.45
C GLU A 358 -4.99 20.09 -21.04
N GLU A 359 -5.22 21.19 -21.77
CA GLU A 359 -6.55 21.52 -22.28
C GLU A 359 -7.11 20.41 -23.16
N GLU A 360 -6.33 19.97 -24.15
CA GLU A 360 -6.71 18.86 -25.03
C GLU A 360 -6.68 17.51 -24.28
N GLY A 361 -5.70 17.30 -23.39
CA GLY A 361 -5.58 16.07 -22.62
C GLY A 361 -6.81 15.78 -21.75
N TRP A 362 -7.26 16.78 -20.99
CA TRP A 362 -8.47 16.66 -20.16
C TRP A 362 -9.73 16.51 -20.99
N GLN A 363 -9.86 17.26 -22.10
CA GLN A 363 -11.01 17.13 -22.99
C GLN A 363 -11.15 15.69 -23.53
N LEU A 364 -10.04 15.10 -23.97
CA LEU A 364 -10.05 13.73 -24.49
C LEU A 364 -10.38 12.69 -23.41
N ALA A 365 -9.88 12.87 -22.18
CA ALA A 365 -10.23 11.99 -21.06
C ALA A 365 -11.74 12.04 -20.77
N ASP A 366 -12.33 13.24 -20.72
CA ASP A 366 -13.77 13.42 -20.50
C ASP A 366 -14.61 12.81 -21.64
N GLU A 367 -14.19 12.98 -22.90
CA GLU A 367 -14.87 12.36 -24.04
C GLU A 367 -14.87 10.83 -23.96
N VAL A 368 -13.78 10.22 -23.48
CA VAL A 368 -13.72 8.77 -23.28
C VAL A 368 -14.63 8.37 -22.12
N HIS A 369 -14.55 9.05 -20.98
CA HIS A 369 -15.38 8.76 -19.81
C HIS A 369 -16.90 8.84 -20.12
N GLN A 370 -17.32 9.81 -20.93
CA GLN A 370 -18.72 9.94 -21.36
C GLN A 370 -19.18 8.82 -22.30
N ARG A 371 -18.28 8.23 -23.09
CA ARG A 371 -18.60 7.15 -24.04
C ARG A 371 -18.45 5.76 -23.44
N ASP A 372 -17.51 5.58 -22.52
CA ASP A 372 -17.31 4.36 -21.74
C ASP A 372 -17.10 4.73 -20.27
N GLY A 373 -18.20 4.75 -19.50
CA GLY A 373 -18.18 5.03 -18.07
C GLY A 373 -17.45 3.98 -17.23
N TYR A 374 -17.05 2.84 -17.82
CA TYR A 374 -16.28 1.78 -17.16
C TYR A 374 -14.78 1.86 -17.46
N ASP A 375 -14.32 2.79 -18.30
CA ASP A 375 -12.89 3.03 -18.48
C ASP A 375 -12.31 3.62 -17.19
N VAL A 376 -11.57 2.80 -16.45
CA VAL A 376 -11.02 3.11 -15.13
C VAL A 376 -10.07 4.31 -15.22
N THR A 377 -9.23 4.35 -16.26
CA THR A 377 -8.27 5.44 -16.45
C THR A 377 -8.99 6.76 -16.72
N ALA A 378 -9.98 6.76 -17.60
CA ALA A 378 -10.77 7.95 -17.92
C ALA A 378 -11.55 8.45 -16.70
N TYR A 379 -12.18 7.55 -15.94
CA TYR A 379 -12.87 7.89 -14.69
C TYR A 379 -11.92 8.53 -13.66
N ASN A 380 -10.74 7.94 -13.46
CA ASN A 380 -9.75 8.45 -12.52
C ASN A 380 -9.26 9.84 -12.93
N LEU A 381 -8.93 10.04 -14.22
CA LEU A 381 -8.49 11.32 -14.74
C LEU A 381 -9.59 12.40 -14.65
N ALA A 382 -10.83 12.06 -14.97
CA ALA A 382 -11.97 12.97 -14.83
C ALA A 382 -12.17 13.41 -13.37
N THR A 383 -12.04 12.47 -12.42
CA THR A 383 -12.13 12.74 -10.98
C THR A 383 -10.96 13.63 -10.51
N LEU A 384 -9.73 13.32 -10.95
CA LEU A 384 -8.54 14.08 -10.59
C LEU A 384 -8.61 15.54 -11.06
N ARG A 385 -9.22 15.82 -12.22
CA ARG A 385 -9.37 17.17 -12.76
C ARG A 385 -10.07 18.12 -11.77
N GLU A 386 -11.05 17.63 -11.02
CA GLU A 386 -11.73 18.42 -9.99
C GLU A 386 -10.78 18.77 -8.84
N THR A 387 -10.02 17.80 -8.33
CA THR A 387 -8.98 18.05 -7.32
C THR A 387 -7.95 19.05 -7.83
N PHE A 388 -7.54 18.91 -9.09
CA PHE A 388 -6.52 19.75 -9.72
C PHE A 388 -6.95 21.22 -9.79
N SER A 389 -8.25 21.48 -9.97
CA SER A 389 -8.81 22.84 -9.97
C SER A 389 -8.71 23.57 -8.63
N ASN A 390 -8.51 22.83 -7.53
CA ASN A 390 -8.36 23.38 -6.18
C ASN A 390 -6.91 23.74 -5.81
N LEU A 391 -5.92 23.31 -6.62
CA LEU A 391 -4.50 23.61 -6.39
C LEU A 391 -4.20 25.10 -6.66
N GLN A 392 -3.27 25.66 -5.89
CA GLN A 392 -2.71 26.98 -6.14
C GLN A 392 -1.52 26.85 -7.09
N THR A 393 -1.47 27.71 -8.10
CA THR A 393 -0.27 27.88 -8.93
C THR A 393 0.56 29.05 -8.40
N ILE A 394 1.80 28.79 -8.03
CA ILE A 394 2.84 29.80 -7.78
C ILE A 394 3.85 29.72 -8.92
N THR A 395 4.37 30.86 -9.38
CA THR A 395 5.14 30.91 -10.63
C THR A 395 6.23 31.96 -10.59
N ASN A 396 7.32 31.70 -11.31
CA ASN A 396 8.34 32.67 -11.69
C ASN A 396 8.60 32.58 -13.21
N GLN A 397 9.68 33.18 -13.72
CA GLN A 397 10.00 33.16 -15.15
C GLN A 397 10.20 31.73 -15.71
N ASP A 398 10.70 30.81 -14.89
CA ASP A 398 11.21 29.50 -15.31
C ASP A 398 10.33 28.33 -14.84
N PHE A 399 9.40 28.56 -13.92
CA PHE A 399 8.63 27.52 -13.25
C PHE A 399 7.15 27.85 -13.06
N LEU A 400 6.31 26.82 -13.20
CA LEU A 400 4.93 26.80 -12.73
C LEU A 400 4.81 25.69 -11.69
N VAL A 401 4.66 26.06 -10.42
CA VAL A 401 4.51 25.09 -9.32
C VAL A 401 3.05 25.07 -8.88
N ARG A 402 2.44 23.88 -8.89
CA ARG A 402 1.07 23.64 -8.44
C ARG A 402 1.08 22.81 -7.17
N MET A 403 0.47 23.30 -6.12
CA MET A 403 0.39 22.62 -4.82
C MET A 403 -0.83 23.08 -4.03
N SER A 404 -1.14 22.43 -2.90
CA SER A 404 -2.27 22.85 -2.07
C SER A 404 -2.07 24.28 -1.54
N ARG A 405 -3.15 25.07 -1.41
CA ARG A 405 -3.07 26.47 -0.94
C ARG A 405 -2.36 26.60 0.41
N ARG A 406 -2.62 25.66 1.32
CA ARG A 406 -2.01 25.64 2.66
C ARG A 406 -0.50 25.43 2.56
N GLU A 407 -0.06 24.49 1.74
CA GLU A 407 1.36 24.17 1.58
C GLU A 407 2.12 25.26 0.83
N ALA A 408 1.51 25.84 -0.21
CA ALA A 408 2.06 26.99 -0.93
C ALA A 408 2.39 28.13 0.03
N ALA A 409 1.51 28.42 1.00
CA ALA A 409 1.73 29.46 2.00
C ALA A 409 2.83 29.12 3.04
N ILE A 410 3.16 27.84 3.22
CA ILE A 410 4.14 27.38 4.22
C ILE A 410 5.55 27.28 3.62
N TYR A 411 5.69 26.66 2.45
CA TYR A 411 7.00 26.39 1.85
C TYR A 411 7.08 26.57 0.33
N GLY A 412 6.04 27.12 -0.31
CA GLY A 412 6.00 27.32 -1.76
C GLY A 412 7.14 28.19 -2.31
N ASP A 413 7.51 29.28 -1.61
CA ASP A 413 8.65 30.12 -2.01
C ASP A 413 9.97 29.34 -1.95
N ARG A 414 10.14 28.48 -0.94
CA ARG A 414 11.33 27.63 -0.78
C ARG A 414 11.42 26.59 -1.90
N VAL A 415 10.29 26.09 -2.41
CA VAL A 415 10.24 25.23 -3.61
C VAL A 415 10.76 25.98 -4.84
N LEU A 416 10.27 27.20 -5.10
CA LEU A 416 10.72 28.00 -6.23
C LEU A 416 12.22 28.32 -6.15
N ASP A 417 12.72 28.68 -4.98
CA ASP A 417 14.15 28.97 -4.76
C ASP A 417 15.04 27.73 -4.98
N LEU A 418 14.60 26.55 -4.50
CA LEU A 418 15.30 25.29 -4.73
C LEU A 418 15.38 24.96 -6.21
N LEU A 419 14.24 25.01 -6.92
CA LEU A 419 14.15 24.71 -8.34
C LEU A 419 14.98 25.69 -9.18
N GLN A 420 14.99 26.97 -8.82
CA GLN A 420 15.83 27.96 -9.49
C GLN A 420 17.33 27.67 -9.30
N ARG A 421 17.75 27.28 -8.09
CA ARG A 421 19.14 26.86 -7.84
C ARG A 421 19.50 25.61 -8.64
N ALA A 422 18.61 24.62 -8.69
CA ALA A 422 18.80 23.41 -9.47
C ALA A 422 18.94 23.73 -10.96
N ARG A 423 18.05 24.56 -11.53
CA ARG A 423 18.12 25.06 -12.90
C ARG A 423 19.44 25.72 -13.21
N ASN A 424 19.81 26.76 -12.46
CA ASN A 424 21.02 27.51 -12.73
C ASN A 424 22.26 26.60 -12.72
N ARG A 425 22.38 25.73 -11.71
CA ARG A 425 23.54 24.84 -11.56
C ARG A 425 23.58 23.75 -12.63
N LEU A 426 22.47 23.05 -12.87
CA LEU A 426 22.45 21.90 -13.77
C LEU A 426 22.43 22.32 -15.25
N SER A 427 21.71 23.39 -15.61
CA SER A 427 21.75 23.94 -16.97
C SER A 427 23.16 24.38 -17.37
N GLU A 428 23.87 25.10 -16.49
CA GLU A 428 25.27 25.50 -16.74
C GLU A 428 26.19 24.27 -16.85
N LYS A 429 26.09 23.34 -15.89
CA LYS A 429 26.96 22.15 -15.82
C LYS A 429 26.83 21.26 -17.06
N TYR A 430 25.61 21.04 -17.53
CA TYR A 430 25.35 20.14 -18.67
C TYR A 430 25.28 20.87 -20.02
N GLY A 431 25.24 22.20 -20.03
CA GLY A 431 25.19 23.00 -21.26
C GLY A 431 23.84 22.98 -21.97
N LEU A 432 22.73 22.84 -21.22
CA LEU A 432 21.37 22.86 -21.76
C LEU A 432 20.64 24.13 -21.30
N ASN A 433 20.14 24.91 -22.27
CA ASN A 433 19.18 25.98 -22.01
C ASN A 433 17.74 25.44 -22.17
N LEU A 434 16.89 25.67 -21.18
CA LEU A 434 15.49 25.29 -21.22
C LEU A 434 14.66 26.47 -21.74
N ASP A 435 14.13 26.32 -22.95
CA ASP A 435 13.40 27.37 -23.67
C ASP A 435 11.94 27.54 -23.22
N GLN A 436 11.46 26.65 -22.36
CA GLN A 436 10.11 26.68 -21.80
C GLN A 436 10.12 26.49 -20.28
N PRO A 437 9.14 27.03 -19.55
CA PRO A 437 9.01 26.80 -18.12
C PRO A 437 8.77 25.32 -17.79
N THR A 438 9.31 24.86 -16.67
CA THR A 438 9.03 23.53 -16.12
C THR A 438 7.81 23.59 -15.21
N THR A 439 6.85 22.70 -15.42
CA THR A 439 5.69 22.54 -14.54
C THR A 439 6.01 21.51 -13.45
N VAL A 440 5.76 21.86 -12.19
CA VAL A 440 5.96 20.98 -11.03
C VAL A 440 4.65 20.87 -10.26
N GLU A 441 4.10 19.67 -10.14
CA GLU A 441 2.82 19.39 -9.50
C GLU A 441 3.06 18.57 -8.22
N ILE A 442 2.72 19.14 -7.07
CA ILE A 442 2.96 18.54 -5.75
C ILE A 442 1.61 18.20 -5.11
N PHE A 443 1.40 16.91 -4.83
CA PHE A 443 0.11 16.40 -4.37
C PHE A 443 0.12 16.05 -2.87
N PRO A 444 -0.87 16.53 -2.09
CA PRO A 444 -1.02 16.17 -0.67
C PRO A 444 -1.47 14.71 -0.46
N GLU A 445 -2.06 14.09 -1.49
CA GLU A 445 -2.65 12.76 -1.43
C GLU A 445 -1.92 11.82 -2.42
N GLN A 446 -1.44 10.67 -1.93
CA GLN A 446 -0.71 9.68 -2.75
C GLN A 446 -1.54 9.20 -3.95
N LYS A 447 -2.85 9.03 -3.77
CA LYS A 447 -3.75 8.56 -4.84
C LYS A 447 -3.81 9.54 -6.02
N ASP A 448 -3.79 10.85 -5.75
CA ASP A 448 -3.91 11.86 -6.79
C ASP A 448 -2.62 11.97 -7.59
N PHE A 449 -1.47 11.89 -6.89
CA PHE A 449 -0.16 11.71 -7.52
C PHE A 449 -0.14 10.45 -8.41
N ALA A 450 -0.60 9.31 -7.89
CA ALA A 450 -0.60 8.05 -8.62
C ALA A 450 -1.48 8.11 -9.87
N VAL A 451 -2.69 8.68 -9.78
CA VAL A 451 -3.58 8.89 -10.92
C VAL A 451 -2.95 9.83 -11.94
N ARG A 452 -2.39 10.96 -11.51
CA ARG A 452 -1.76 11.94 -12.43
C ARG A 452 -0.60 11.33 -13.22
N THR A 453 0.14 10.43 -12.57
CA THR A 453 1.39 9.86 -13.07
C THR A 453 1.14 8.61 -13.92
N PHE A 454 0.33 7.69 -13.40
CA PHE A 454 0.14 6.34 -13.93
C PHE A 454 -1.27 6.07 -14.47
N GLY A 455 -2.26 6.92 -14.16
CA GLY A 455 -3.68 6.73 -14.52
C GLY A 455 -4.49 5.89 -13.53
N LEU A 456 -3.85 5.36 -12.47
CA LEU A 456 -4.44 4.49 -11.46
C LEU A 456 -4.08 4.97 -10.05
N PRO A 457 -4.99 4.85 -9.05
CA PRO A 457 -4.78 5.36 -7.70
C PRO A 457 -3.77 4.54 -6.88
N ASP A 458 -3.58 3.27 -7.23
CA ASP A 458 -2.76 2.33 -6.46
C ASP A 458 -1.39 2.12 -7.13
N ASN A 459 -0.38 2.89 -6.70
CA ASN A 459 1.03 2.59 -7.00
C ASN A 459 1.94 3.09 -5.86
N PRO A 460 2.25 2.26 -4.85
CA PRO A 460 3.10 2.66 -3.73
C PRO A 460 4.58 2.69 -4.15
N GLY A 461 5.34 3.66 -3.60
CA GLY A 461 6.82 3.62 -3.62
C GLY A 461 7.52 4.66 -4.49
N PHE A 462 6.81 5.47 -5.29
CA PHE A 462 7.39 6.61 -6.00
C PHE A 462 7.18 7.91 -5.22
N LEU A 463 8.23 8.72 -5.08
CA LEU A 463 8.19 10.04 -4.41
C LEU A 463 8.05 11.19 -5.42
N GLY A 464 8.56 10.99 -6.64
CA GLY A 464 8.44 11.90 -7.77
C GLY A 464 8.59 11.13 -9.07
N VAL A 465 8.11 11.74 -10.16
CA VAL A 465 8.29 11.27 -11.53
C VAL A 465 8.41 12.48 -12.46
N CYS A 466 9.37 12.44 -13.37
CA CYS A 466 9.59 13.44 -14.40
C CYS A 466 9.25 12.92 -15.80
N PHE A 467 8.48 13.71 -16.55
CA PHE A 467 8.08 13.42 -17.94
C PHE A 467 8.80 14.32 -18.96
N GLY A 468 9.92 14.94 -18.55
CA GLY A 468 10.64 15.95 -19.32
C GLY A 468 10.43 17.33 -18.70
N HIS A 469 9.43 18.10 -19.14
CA HIS A 469 9.16 19.45 -18.61
C HIS A 469 7.99 19.49 -17.63
N VAL A 470 7.40 18.33 -17.31
CA VAL A 470 6.38 18.16 -16.27
C VAL A 470 6.93 17.22 -15.22
N VAL A 471 6.93 17.67 -13.97
CA VAL A 471 7.31 16.90 -12.79
C VAL A 471 6.07 16.74 -11.93
N THR A 472 5.83 15.51 -11.47
CA THR A 472 4.82 15.20 -10.47
C THR A 472 5.52 14.70 -9.22
N ALA A 473 5.15 15.16 -8.04
CA ALA A 473 5.78 14.76 -6.79
C ALA A 473 4.76 14.64 -5.65
N ASN A 474 5.10 13.82 -4.66
CA ASN A 474 4.39 13.73 -3.41
C ASN A 474 4.76 14.87 -2.47
N SER A 475 3.75 15.45 -1.83
CA SER A 475 3.93 16.37 -0.71
C SER A 475 4.54 15.65 0.51
N PRO A 476 5.23 16.37 1.41
CA PRO A 476 5.51 15.87 2.76
C PRO A 476 4.27 15.35 3.51
N ALA A 477 3.06 15.84 3.20
CA ALA A 477 1.81 15.39 3.80
C ALA A 477 1.49 13.91 3.50
N SER A 478 1.73 13.45 2.26
CA SER A 478 1.48 12.06 1.85
C SER A 478 2.56 11.08 2.30
N GLN A 479 3.65 11.58 2.89
CA GLN A 479 4.84 10.79 3.25
C GLN A 479 4.97 10.50 4.75
N ALA A 480 3.91 10.70 5.56
CA ALA A 480 3.98 10.64 7.01
C ALA A 480 4.56 9.32 7.60
N ALA A 481 4.37 8.18 6.93
CA ALA A 481 4.89 6.88 7.37
C ALA A 481 6.39 6.69 7.07
N HIS A 482 6.89 7.29 5.98
CA HIS A 482 8.26 7.16 5.49
C HIS A 482 8.72 8.53 4.95
N PRO A 483 9.05 9.47 5.84
CA PRO A 483 9.37 10.83 5.43
C PRO A 483 10.65 10.84 4.59
N ALA A 484 10.62 11.50 3.43
CA ALA A 484 11.80 11.75 2.63
C ALA A 484 12.13 13.24 2.61
N ASN A 485 13.40 13.55 2.34
CA ASN A 485 13.83 14.93 2.15
C ASN A 485 13.24 15.48 0.84
N TRP A 486 12.22 16.34 0.93
CA TRP A 486 11.52 16.85 -0.26
C TRP A 486 12.42 17.73 -1.13
N GLU A 487 13.45 18.36 -0.56
CA GLU A 487 14.42 19.12 -1.35
C GLU A 487 15.29 18.21 -2.22
N ALA A 488 15.74 17.08 -1.65
CA ALA A 488 16.48 16.07 -2.40
C ALA A 488 15.62 15.48 -3.54
N VAL A 489 14.35 15.18 -3.26
CA VAL A 489 13.40 14.67 -4.27
C VAL A 489 13.22 15.67 -5.42
N LEU A 490 12.93 16.94 -5.13
CA LEU A 490 12.74 17.93 -6.20
C LEU A 490 14.03 18.23 -6.98
N TRP A 491 15.19 18.18 -6.33
CA TRP A 491 16.48 18.27 -7.02
C TRP A 491 16.70 17.09 -7.97
N HIS A 492 16.39 15.88 -7.50
CA HIS A 492 16.45 14.65 -8.30
C HIS A 492 15.53 14.74 -9.52
N GLU A 493 14.26 15.10 -9.34
CA GLU A 493 13.31 15.21 -10.43
C GLU A 493 13.68 16.31 -11.43
N PHE A 494 14.24 17.43 -10.95
CA PHE A 494 14.72 18.48 -11.84
C PHE A 494 15.98 18.05 -12.61
N CYS A 495 16.82 17.18 -12.06
CA CYS A 495 17.93 16.59 -12.81
C CYS A 495 17.44 15.82 -14.04
N HIS A 496 16.35 15.05 -13.89
CA HIS A 496 15.71 14.36 -15.02
C HIS A 496 15.24 15.32 -16.12
N VAL A 497 14.76 16.54 -15.77
CA VAL A 497 14.37 17.56 -16.77
C VAL A 497 15.54 17.85 -17.73
N ILE A 498 16.75 17.98 -17.18
CA ILE A 498 17.96 18.29 -17.94
C ILE A 498 18.42 17.08 -18.76
N THR A 499 18.54 15.90 -18.15
CA THR A 499 19.08 14.71 -18.82
C THR A 499 18.12 14.17 -19.90
N LEU A 500 16.81 14.16 -19.63
CA LEU A 500 15.80 13.80 -20.62
C LEU A 500 15.72 14.85 -21.74
N GLY A 501 15.86 16.15 -21.40
CA GLY A 501 15.94 17.23 -22.39
C GLY A 501 17.10 17.05 -23.37
N LEU A 502 18.31 16.80 -22.86
CA LEU A 502 19.51 16.55 -23.67
C LEU A 502 19.36 15.33 -24.58
N THR A 503 18.81 14.25 -24.04
CA THR A 503 18.71 12.98 -24.76
C THR A 503 17.44 12.87 -25.59
N ARG A 504 16.55 13.87 -25.59
CA ARG A 504 15.20 13.77 -26.21
C ARG A 504 14.47 12.51 -25.71
N ASN A 505 14.58 12.29 -24.40
CA ASN A 505 14.14 11.13 -23.63
C ASN A 505 14.87 9.82 -23.97
N LYS A 506 15.84 9.79 -24.89
CA LYS A 506 16.43 8.56 -25.45
C LYS A 506 17.36 7.76 -24.56
N MET A 507 17.68 8.28 -23.38
CA MET A 507 18.53 7.56 -22.43
C MET A 507 17.80 6.39 -21.75
N PRO A 508 18.52 5.33 -21.35
CA PRO A 508 17.95 4.27 -20.53
C PRO A 508 17.71 4.76 -19.10
N ARG A 509 16.71 4.16 -18.43
CA ARG A 509 16.29 4.55 -17.09
C ARG A 509 17.44 4.56 -16.09
N TRP A 510 18.22 3.47 -16.02
CA TRP A 510 19.32 3.34 -15.05
C TRP A 510 20.30 4.52 -15.11
N LEU A 511 20.62 5.02 -16.31
CA LEU A 511 21.56 6.14 -16.46
C LEU A 511 20.94 7.44 -15.94
N SER A 512 19.65 7.66 -16.22
CA SER A 512 18.93 8.84 -15.70
C SER A 512 18.91 8.82 -14.18
N GLU A 513 18.50 7.70 -13.57
CA GLU A 513 18.48 7.55 -12.11
C GLU A 513 19.87 7.70 -11.50
N GLY A 514 20.90 7.09 -12.13
CA GLY A 514 22.27 7.15 -11.67
C GLY A 514 22.83 8.57 -11.67
N ILE A 515 22.52 9.36 -12.71
CA ILE A 515 22.93 10.76 -12.78
C ILE A 515 22.18 11.59 -11.73
N SER A 516 20.87 11.40 -11.57
CA SER A 516 20.08 12.13 -10.57
C SER A 516 20.59 11.88 -9.14
N VAL A 517 20.84 10.63 -8.76
CA VAL A 517 21.41 10.27 -7.44
C VAL A 517 22.86 10.75 -7.29
N TYR A 518 23.64 10.79 -8.38
CA TYR A 518 24.97 11.38 -8.37
C TYR A 518 24.92 12.90 -8.13
N GLU A 519 24.03 13.63 -8.81
CA GLU A 519 23.87 15.07 -8.68
C GLU A 519 23.26 15.51 -7.34
N GLU A 520 22.40 14.69 -6.73
CA GLU A 520 21.96 14.87 -5.34
C GLU A 520 23.15 15.03 -4.40
N LYS A 521 24.09 14.07 -4.43
CA LYS A 521 25.31 14.08 -3.60
C LYS A 521 26.22 15.27 -3.91
N GLN A 522 26.26 15.72 -5.17
CA GLN A 522 27.03 16.90 -5.55
C GLN A 522 26.41 18.19 -5.00
N ALA A 523 25.08 18.23 -4.86
CA ALA A 523 24.36 19.36 -4.30
C ALA A 523 24.47 19.41 -2.79
N ASN A 524 24.25 18.27 -2.13
CA ASN A 524 24.41 18.09 -0.70
C ASN A 524 24.93 16.67 -0.39
N PRO A 525 26.08 16.51 0.29
CA PRO A 525 26.65 15.21 0.61
C PRO A 525 25.76 14.27 1.45
N THR A 526 24.73 14.80 2.12
CA THR A 526 23.75 13.99 2.89
C THR A 526 22.58 13.48 2.06
N TRP A 527 22.46 13.91 0.80
CA TRP A 527 21.46 13.42 -0.15
C TRP A 527 21.96 12.17 -0.90
N GLY A 528 21.03 11.42 -1.47
CA GLY A 528 21.31 10.19 -2.20
C GLY A 528 21.76 9.01 -1.33
N GLN A 529 22.05 7.89 -1.98
CA GLN A 529 22.37 6.63 -1.29
C GLN A 529 23.88 6.40 -1.12
N ALA A 530 24.32 5.97 0.05
CA ALA A 530 25.73 5.63 0.32
C ALA A 530 25.97 4.11 0.39
N MET A 531 27.25 3.71 0.27
CA MET A 531 27.66 2.32 0.53
C MET A 531 27.34 1.97 1.99
N ASN A 532 26.56 0.92 2.20
CA ASN A 532 26.20 0.43 3.53
C ASN A 532 26.49 -1.08 3.65
N PRO A 533 26.40 -1.66 4.86
CA PRO A 533 26.64 -3.09 5.08
C PRO A 533 25.82 -4.03 4.19
N ARG A 534 24.54 -3.73 3.92
CA ARG A 534 23.68 -4.55 3.06
C ARG A 534 24.14 -4.49 1.60
N TYR A 535 24.44 -3.30 1.08
CA TYR A 535 24.96 -3.11 -0.28
C TYR A 535 26.34 -3.74 -0.47
N ARG A 536 27.18 -3.73 0.56
CA ARG A 536 28.46 -4.45 0.56
C ARG A 536 28.25 -5.94 0.28
N GLU A 537 27.24 -6.57 0.88
CA GLU A 537 26.96 -7.99 0.63
C GLU A 537 26.56 -8.23 -0.84
N LEU A 538 25.70 -7.37 -1.39
CA LEU A 538 25.24 -7.49 -2.77
C LEU A 538 26.39 -7.33 -3.78
N VAL A 539 27.26 -6.33 -3.57
CA VAL A 539 28.44 -6.08 -4.44
C VAL A 539 29.45 -7.22 -4.42
N LEU A 540 29.68 -7.82 -3.25
CA LEU A 540 30.67 -8.89 -3.07
C LEU A 540 30.11 -10.29 -3.35
N GLY A 541 28.79 -10.44 -3.34
CA GLY A 541 28.07 -11.61 -3.78
C GLY A 541 27.86 -11.67 -5.29
N ASP A 542 26.75 -12.30 -5.70
CA ASP A 542 26.38 -12.52 -7.11
C ASP A 542 25.30 -11.53 -7.60
N ASP A 543 25.04 -10.46 -6.85
CA ASP A 543 23.96 -9.50 -7.11
C ASP A 543 24.42 -8.21 -7.81
N LEU A 544 25.73 -8.01 -8.00
CA LEU A 544 26.27 -6.91 -8.81
C LEU A 544 25.89 -7.09 -10.28
N THR A 545 25.16 -6.15 -10.86
CA THR A 545 24.64 -6.26 -12.22
C THR A 545 25.66 -5.72 -13.22
N PRO A 546 26.00 -6.46 -14.30
CA PRO A 546 26.84 -5.90 -15.37
C PRO A 546 26.23 -4.62 -15.94
N VAL A 547 27.06 -3.60 -16.18
CA VAL A 547 26.58 -2.26 -16.60
C VAL A 547 25.72 -2.35 -17.86
N GLY A 548 26.09 -3.17 -18.83
CA GLY A 548 25.34 -3.35 -20.08
C GLY A 548 24.02 -4.12 -19.93
N LYS A 549 23.69 -4.57 -18.70
CA LYS A 549 22.42 -5.23 -18.35
C LYS A 549 21.67 -4.50 -17.24
N LEU A 550 22.10 -3.29 -16.85
CA LEU A 550 21.58 -2.62 -15.66
C LEU A 550 20.10 -2.20 -15.79
N SER A 551 19.60 -1.99 -17.02
CA SER A 551 18.15 -1.78 -17.27
C SER A 551 17.29 -2.91 -16.68
N ALA A 552 17.77 -4.17 -16.73
CA ALA A 552 17.02 -5.32 -16.24
C ALA A 552 16.80 -5.28 -14.71
N ALA A 553 17.69 -4.63 -13.95
CA ALA A 553 17.60 -4.52 -12.50
C ALA A 553 16.37 -3.70 -12.04
N PHE A 554 15.92 -2.74 -12.85
CA PHE A 554 14.74 -1.91 -12.56
C PHE A 554 13.42 -2.56 -12.98
N LEU A 555 13.45 -3.51 -13.91
CA LEU A 555 12.25 -4.11 -14.50
C LEU A 555 11.78 -5.38 -13.78
N SER A 556 12.68 -6.12 -13.15
CA SER A 556 12.33 -7.31 -12.36
C SER A 556 13.25 -7.48 -11.16
N PRO A 557 13.15 -6.55 -10.20
CA PRO A 557 13.92 -6.62 -8.97
C PRO A 557 13.55 -7.87 -8.16
N LYS A 558 14.54 -8.48 -7.50
CA LYS A 558 14.30 -9.64 -6.62
C LYS A 558 13.57 -9.25 -5.32
N SER A 559 13.72 -8.00 -4.89
CA SER A 559 13.03 -7.38 -3.75
C SER A 559 13.19 -5.85 -3.80
N ASP A 560 12.48 -5.11 -2.94
CA ASP A 560 12.61 -3.65 -2.83
C ASP A 560 14.06 -3.20 -2.54
N LEU A 561 14.80 -3.99 -1.75
CA LEU A 561 16.23 -3.76 -1.51
C LEU A 561 17.05 -3.81 -2.81
N HIS A 562 16.70 -4.68 -3.76
CA HIS A 562 17.40 -4.75 -5.05
C HIS A 562 17.06 -3.56 -5.95
N VAL A 563 15.84 -3.01 -5.85
CA VAL A 563 15.51 -1.74 -6.52
C VAL A 563 16.40 -0.63 -5.97
N GLN A 564 16.43 -0.45 -4.65
CA GLN A 564 17.27 0.58 -4.02
C GLN A 564 18.74 0.38 -4.37
N PHE A 565 19.23 -0.86 -4.36
CA PHE A 565 20.58 -1.19 -4.78
C PHE A 565 20.85 -0.83 -6.25
N ALA A 566 19.88 -1.00 -7.16
CA ALA A 566 20.04 -0.60 -8.56
C ALA A 566 20.21 0.92 -8.72
N TYR A 567 19.52 1.74 -7.92
CA TYR A 567 19.76 3.20 -7.86
C TYR A 567 21.19 3.51 -7.39
N TYR A 568 21.64 2.86 -6.31
CA TYR A 568 23.00 3.03 -5.80
C TYR A 568 24.06 2.58 -6.83
N GLU A 569 23.90 1.40 -7.41
CA GLU A 569 24.80 0.83 -8.42
C GLU A 569 24.89 1.76 -9.64
N SER A 570 23.76 2.28 -10.13
CA SER A 570 23.72 3.23 -11.23
C SER A 570 24.48 4.53 -10.91
N SER A 571 24.30 5.08 -9.70
CA SER A 571 25.06 6.25 -9.24
C SER A 571 26.56 5.95 -9.16
N LEU A 572 26.94 4.74 -8.74
CA LEU A 572 28.32 4.31 -8.66
C LEU A 572 28.95 4.14 -10.05
N VAL A 573 28.19 3.71 -11.07
CA VAL A 573 28.64 3.69 -12.47
C VAL A 573 28.94 5.11 -12.95
N VAL A 574 28.05 6.07 -12.68
CA VAL A 574 28.25 7.49 -13.05
C VAL A 574 29.47 8.07 -12.33
N GLU A 575 29.64 7.78 -11.04
CA GLU A 575 30.83 8.18 -10.27
C GLU A 575 32.12 7.62 -10.91
N PHE A 576 32.13 6.32 -11.23
CA PHE A 576 33.26 5.66 -11.89
C PHE A 576 33.58 6.28 -13.26
N LEU A 577 32.54 6.54 -14.06
CA LEU A 577 32.66 7.19 -15.37
C LEU A 577 33.31 8.57 -15.23
N VAL A 578 32.79 9.41 -14.34
CA VAL A 578 33.27 10.79 -14.15
C VAL A 578 34.68 10.81 -13.57
N GLN A 579 35.00 9.97 -12.59
CA GLN A 579 36.35 9.90 -11.99
C GLN A 579 37.39 9.34 -12.96
N GLY A 580 37.03 8.33 -13.76
CA GLY A 580 37.95 7.65 -14.67
C GLY A 580 38.14 8.34 -16.02
N PHE A 581 37.11 9.00 -16.54
CA PHE A 581 37.06 9.51 -17.92
C PHE A 581 36.66 10.98 -18.02
N GLY A 582 36.33 11.64 -16.90
CA GLY A 582 35.93 13.04 -16.85
C GLY A 582 34.47 13.28 -17.21
N PHE A 583 33.96 14.44 -16.78
CA PHE A 583 32.55 14.82 -16.97
C PHE A 583 32.19 15.10 -18.45
N GLU A 584 33.15 15.52 -19.28
CA GLU A 584 32.93 15.70 -20.72
C GLU A 584 32.52 14.39 -21.41
N SER A 585 33.10 13.27 -21.02
CA SER A 585 32.74 11.94 -21.56
C SER A 585 31.29 11.60 -21.28
N LEU A 586 30.77 11.95 -20.09
CA LEU A 586 29.34 11.80 -19.77
C LEU A 586 28.46 12.65 -20.70
N LYS A 587 28.83 13.91 -20.95
CA LYS A 587 28.08 14.77 -21.87
C LYS A 587 28.06 14.24 -23.31
N GLN A 588 29.17 13.70 -23.79
CA GLN A 588 29.23 13.09 -25.13
C GLN A 588 28.36 11.83 -25.22
N ILE A 589 28.34 10.99 -24.17
CA ILE A 589 27.42 9.85 -24.10
C ILE A 589 25.95 10.32 -24.16
N LEU A 590 25.58 11.34 -23.39
CA LEU A 590 24.23 11.90 -23.42
C LEU A 590 23.86 12.49 -24.79
N HIS A 591 24.82 13.15 -25.45
CA HIS A 591 24.66 13.66 -26.81
C HIS A 591 24.38 12.53 -27.81
N ASP A 592 25.20 11.47 -27.82
CA ASP A 592 25.05 10.33 -28.72
C ASP A 592 23.72 9.60 -28.49
N LEU A 593 23.30 9.45 -27.23
CA LEU A 593 21.96 8.94 -26.89
C LEU A 593 20.87 9.84 -27.48
N GLY A 594 21.03 11.17 -27.41
CA GLY A 594 20.14 12.13 -28.05
C GLY A 594 20.01 11.97 -29.56
N GLU A 595 21.10 11.59 -30.22
CA GLU A 595 21.13 11.24 -31.65
C GLU A 595 20.63 9.81 -31.94
N GLY A 596 20.42 8.99 -30.90
CA GLY A 596 19.82 7.65 -30.99
C GLY A 596 20.82 6.49 -31.03
N ALA A 597 22.06 6.70 -30.56
CA ALA A 597 23.03 5.62 -30.38
C ALA A 597 22.60 4.63 -29.28
N ASP A 598 23.00 3.36 -29.40
CA ASP A 598 22.86 2.39 -28.33
C ASP A 598 23.72 2.77 -27.11
N ILE A 599 23.23 2.54 -25.89
CA ILE A 599 23.91 2.95 -24.67
C ILE A 599 25.30 2.30 -24.51
N ASN A 600 25.44 1.01 -24.83
CA ASN A 600 26.70 0.30 -24.66
C ASN A 600 27.72 0.75 -25.70
N GLU A 601 27.26 1.05 -26.92
CA GLU A 601 28.08 1.65 -27.97
C GLU A 601 28.51 3.08 -27.62
N ALA A 602 27.61 3.90 -27.09
CA ALA A 602 27.90 5.27 -26.66
C ALA A 602 28.92 5.30 -25.52
N ILE A 603 28.74 4.48 -24.47
CA ILE A 603 29.72 4.32 -23.39
C ILE A 603 31.06 3.85 -23.98
N GLY A 604 31.03 2.83 -24.84
CA GLY A 604 32.23 2.28 -25.47
C GLY A 604 33.03 3.29 -26.29
N SER A 605 32.35 4.20 -26.98
CA SER A 605 32.94 5.20 -27.87
C SER A 605 33.64 6.33 -27.13
N HIS A 606 33.16 6.69 -25.93
CA HIS A 606 33.73 7.79 -25.12
C HIS A 606 34.55 7.31 -23.92
N THR A 607 34.72 5.99 -23.76
CA THR A 607 35.51 5.42 -22.65
C THR A 607 36.48 4.33 -23.13
N LYS A 608 36.08 3.06 -23.04
CA LYS A 608 36.79 1.83 -23.41
C LYS A 608 35.75 0.82 -23.91
N PRO A 609 36.15 -0.21 -24.67
CA PRO A 609 35.24 -1.29 -25.06
C PRO A 609 34.44 -1.84 -23.88
N MET A 610 33.14 -2.06 -24.07
CA MET A 610 32.18 -2.32 -22.98
C MET A 610 32.61 -3.48 -22.06
N GLU A 611 33.11 -4.58 -22.63
CA GLU A 611 33.62 -5.73 -21.87
C GLU A 611 34.74 -5.37 -20.89
N LYS A 612 35.58 -4.39 -21.25
CA LYS A 612 36.66 -3.88 -20.38
C LYS A 612 36.13 -2.87 -19.38
N PHE A 613 35.22 -1.98 -19.81
CA PHE A 613 34.57 -1.01 -18.94
C PHE A 613 33.85 -1.71 -17.76
N GLU A 614 33.07 -2.76 -18.04
CA GLU A 614 32.36 -3.54 -17.02
C GLU A 614 33.31 -4.23 -16.04
N LYS A 615 34.41 -4.81 -16.53
CA LYS A 615 35.42 -5.45 -15.66
C LYS A 615 36.11 -4.44 -14.75
N ASP A 616 36.49 -3.28 -15.31
CA ASP A 616 37.13 -2.20 -14.55
C ASP A 616 36.13 -1.64 -13.49
N PHE A 617 34.85 -1.45 -13.86
CA PHE A 617 33.79 -1.03 -12.93
C PHE A 617 33.55 -2.06 -11.81
N ALA A 618 33.43 -3.34 -12.15
CA ALA A 618 33.21 -4.39 -11.15
C ALA A 618 34.39 -4.46 -10.15
N ALA A 619 35.62 -4.25 -10.62
CA ALA A 619 36.79 -4.14 -9.75
C ALA A 619 36.68 -2.91 -8.82
N PHE A 620 36.33 -1.74 -9.36
CA PHE A 620 36.11 -0.50 -8.60
C PHE A 620 35.02 -0.67 -7.53
N ALA A 621 33.85 -1.22 -7.88
CA ALA A 621 32.76 -1.45 -6.95
C ALA A 621 33.15 -2.42 -5.83
N ARG A 622 33.82 -3.54 -6.19
CA ARG A 622 34.31 -4.52 -5.21
C ARG A 622 35.39 -3.95 -4.31
N GLU A 623 36.26 -3.09 -4.81
CA GLU A 623 37.24 -2.37 -4.00
C GLU A 623 36.56 -1.43 -3.00
N ARG A 624 35.58 -0.63 -3.46
CA ARG A 624 34.76 0.24 -2.58
C ARG A 624 34.07 -0.58 -1.48
N ALA A 625 33.50 -1.74 -1.81
CA ALA A 625 32.84 -2.62 -0.86
C ALA A 625 33.82 -3.26 0.14
N LYS A 626 35.01 -3.69 -0.31
CA LYS A 626 36.07 -4.24 0.57
C LYS A 626 36.61 -3.18 1.54
N ASN A 627 36.66 -1.93 1.09
CA ASN A 627 37.11 -0.80 1.91
C ASN A 627 36.04 -0.29 2.88
N LEU A 628 34.81 -0.83 2.86
CA LEU A 628 33.82 -0.56 3.90
C LEU A 628 34.23 -1.27 5.20
N ALA A 629 34.66 -0.49 6.18
CA ALA A 629 35.10 -0.92 7.51
C ALA A 629 36.06 -2.12 7.49
N PRO A 630 37.31 -1.97 6.98
CA PRO A 630 38.26 -3.06 6.84
C PRO A 630 38.71 -3.69 8.18
N GLY A 631 38.41 -3.04 9.31
CA GLY A 631 38.69 -3.55 10.65
C GLY A 631 37.58 -4.41 11.28
N LEU A 632 36.46 -4.63 10.58
CA LEU A 632 35.39 -5.52 11.03
C LEU A 632 35.48 -6.88 10.33
N ASP A 633 35.17 -7.94 11.08
CA ASP A 633 34.88 -9.25 10.50
C ASP A 633 33.43 -9.28 9.99
N TRP A 634 33.26 -9.73 8.76
CA TRP A 634 31.99 -9.73 8.04
C TRP A 634 31.40 -11.14 7.87
N GLU A 635 32.05 -12.19 8.41
CA GLU A 635 31.58 -13.57 8.30
C GLU A 635 30.25 -13.75 9.06
N LYS A 636 29.19 -14.19 8.38
CA LYS A 636 27.92 -14.46 9.06
C LYS A 636 28.06 -15.71 9.96
N PRO A 637 27.64 -15.66 11.24
CA PRO A 637 27.63 -16.85 12.08
C PRO A 637 26.81 -17.96 11.43
N LYS A 638 27.36 -19.19 11.35
CA LYS A 638 26.64 -20.34 10.82
C LYS A 638 25.42 -20.63 11.70
N ARG A 639 24.21 -20.65 11.13
CA ARG A 639 23.01 -21.17 11.82
C ARG A 639 23.28 -22.61 12.22
N GLN A 640 23.28 -22.91 13.53
CA GLN A 640 23.24 -24.30 13.97
C GLN A 640 21.87 -24.88 13.57
N SER A 641 21.88 -25.90 12.72
CA SER A 641 20.68 -26.66 12.38
C SER A 641 20.22 -27.44 13.61
N ARG A 642 19.09 -27.07 14.22
CA ARG A 642 18.40 -27.97 15.15
C ARG A 642 17.74 -29.07 14.32
N THR A 643 18.22 -30.30 14.48
CA THR A 643 17.48 -31.52 14.16
C THR A 643 16.18 -31.54 14.99
N PRO A 644 15.00 -31.75 14.39
CA PRO A 644 13.80 -32.02 15.15
C PRO A 644 13.93 -33.44 15.73
N ALA A 645 14.01 -33.54 17.06
CA ALA A 645 13.94 -34.80 17.76
C ALA A 645 12.47 -35.08 18.13
N PHE A 646 11.94 -36.18 17.58
CA PHE A 646 10.73 -36.92 17.97
C PHE A 646 9.35 -36.28 17.74
N LEU A 647 8.64 -36.79 16.73
CA LEU A 647 7.51 -37.73 16.90
C LEU A 647 7.26 -38.47 15.57
N ASP A 648 7.82 -39.67 15.44
CA ASP A 648 7.35 -40.69 14.51
C ASP A 648 6.17 -41.43 15.17
N ALA A 649 4.99 -41.32 14.57
CA ALA A 649 3.99 -42.40 14.44
C ALA A 649 2.74 -41.83 13.75
N ASP A 650 2.67 -41.88 12.41
CA ASP A 650 1.83 -42.86 11.71
C ASP A 650 1.94 -42.64 10.20
N SER A 651 2.33 -43.68 9.50
CA SER A 651 2.54 -43.71 8.06
C SER A 651 1.35 -44.38 7.39
N SER A 652 0.29 -43.62 7.14
CA SER A 652 -0.63 -43.92 6.04
C SER A 652 -1.59 -42.74 5.79
N PHE A 653 -1.41 -42.02 4.69
CA PHE A 653 -2.50 -41.67 3.76
C PHE A 653 -1.90 -40.98 2.54
N THR A 654 -2.08 -41.61 1.39
CA THR A 654 -1.65 -41.13 0.08
C THR A 654 -2.64 -40.10 -0.46
N ASN A 655 -2.09 -39.10 -1.16
CA ASN A 655 -2.68 -38.30 -2.24
C ASN A 655 -4.16 -37.94 -2.14
N ARG A 656 -4.45 -36.68 -1.77
CA ARG A 656 -5.60 -35.95 -2.33
C ARG A 656 -5.29 -34.47 -2.50
N VAL A 657 -5.83 -33.97 -3.60
CA VAL A 657 -5.74 -32.65 -4.20
C VAL A 657 -6.34 -31.61 -3.27
N ASP A 658 -5.61 -30.53 -2.98
CA ASP A 658 -6.19 -29.33 -2.38
C ASP A 658 -5.94 -28.10 -3.26
N THR A 659 -7.07 -27.47 -3.56
CA THR A 659 -7.29 -26.20 -4.26
C THR A 659 -6.57 -25.03 -3.59
N PRO A 660 -6.00 -24.07 -4.35
CA PRO A 660 -5.59 -22.80 -3.77
C PRO A 660 -6.83 -21.90 -3.57
N LYS A 661 -7.27 -21.73 -2.32
CA LYS A 661 -8.05 -20.56 -1.91
C LYS A 661 -7.08 -19.39 -1.79
N ALA A 662 -6.93 -18.62 -2.86
CA ALA A 662 -6.38 -17.26 -2.79
C ALA A 662 -7.55 -16.32 -2.42
N VAL A 663 -7.59 -15.92 -1.15
CA VAL A 663 -8.34 -14.73 -0.72
C VAL A 663 -7.38 -13.57 -0.84
N TRP A 664 -7.75 -12.59 -1.65
CA TRP A 664 -7.07 -11.29 -1.72
C TRP A 664 -7.38 -10.53 -0.44
N THR A 665 -6.39 -10.38 0.41
CA THR A 665 -6.34 -9.32 1.42
C THR A 665 -5.10 -8.48 1.13
N ASN A 666 -5.33 -7.25 0.67
CA ASN A 666 -4.35 -6.17 0.79
C ASN A 666 -4.16 -5.89 2.28
N THR A 667 -3.29 -6.66 2.92
CA THR A 667 -2.64 -6.24 4.16
C THR A 667 -1.43 -5.44 3.76
N ALA A 668 -1.33 -4.22 4.28
CA ALA A 668 -0.08 -3.46 4.37
C ALA A 668 1.08 -4.40 4.73
N PRO A 669 2.33 -4.14 4.28
CA PRO A 669 3.46 -4.92 4.77
C PRO A 669 3.38 -4.92 6.29
N ALA A 670 3.26 -6.10 6.89
CA ALA A 670 3.38 -6.24 8.32
C ALA A 670 4.64 -5.46 8.73
N PRO A 671 4.60 -4.63 9.79
CA PRO A 671 5.84 -4.08 10.32
C PRO A 671 6.77 -5.27 10.49
N GLU A 672 7.99 -5.20 9.95
CA GLU A 672 9.01 -6.23 10.13
C GLU A 672 8.91 -6.67 11.59
N GLN A 673 8.36 -7.88 11.81
CA GLN A 673 8.37 -8.45 13.14
C GLN A 673 9.84 -8.52 13.47
N SER A 674 10.27 -7.65 14.39
CA SER A 674 11.53 -7.80 15.07
C SER A 674 11.52 -9.25 15.53
N PHE A 675 12.34 -10.09 14.90
CA PHE A 675 12.54 -11.45 15.33
C PHE A 675 13.05 -11.35 16.77
N LEU A 676 12.14 -11.47 17.75
CA LEU A 676 12.49 -11.77 19.11
C LEU A 676 13.04 -13.19 19.06
N PRO A 677 14.33 -13.43 19.34
CA PRO A 677 14.77 -14.79 19.60
C PRO A 677 14.15 -15.17 20.94
N HIS A 678 13.24 -16.15 20.94
CA HIS A 678 12.98 -16.91 22.16
C HIS A 678 14.31 -17.35 22.77
N ALA A 679 14.44 -17.16 24.08
CA ALA A 679 15.67 -17.36 24.84
C ALA A 679 16.30 -18.72 24.53
N VAL A 680 17.35 -18.72 23.71
CA VAL A 680 18.28 -19.84 23.57
C VAL A 680 19.32 -19.64 24.67
N SER A 681 19.29 -20.52 25.67
CA SER A 681 20.40 -20.68 26.60
C SER A 681 21.57 -21.34 25.86
N GLU A 682 22.56 -20.58 25.41
CA GLU A 682 23.87 -21.07 24.95
C GLU A 682 24.96 -19.99 25.13
N SER A 683 26.21 -20.43 25.31
CA SER A 683 27.38 -19.77 25.92
C SER A 683 27.59 -18.25 25.68
N ALA A 684 28.06 -17.57 26.73
CA ALA A 684 28.45 -16.16 26.73
C ALA A 684 29.41 -15.80 25.57
N PRO A 685 29.15 -14.73 24.81
CA PRO A 685 29.98 -14.33 23.69
C PRO A 685 31.34 -13.78 24.16
N ALA A 686 32.37 -13.94 23.33
CA ALA A 686 33.71 -13.40 23.59
C ALA A 686 33.69 -11.86 23.58
N ALA A 687 34.20 -11.24 24.65
CA ALA A 687 34.23 -9.78 24.83
C ALA A 687 35.01 -9.01 23.74
N ASP A 688 35.85 -9.71 22.97
CA ASP A 688 36.74 -9.15 21.94
C ASP A 688 36.29 -9.42 20.49
N SER A 689 35.03 -9.82 20.26
CA SER A 689 34.53 -10.03 18.90
C SER A 689 34.66 -8.76 18.04
N THR A 690 35.21 -8.89 16.83
CA THR A 690 35.22 -7.86 15.77
C THR A 690 34.18 -8.13 14.70
N ASN A 691 33.35 -9.16 14.88
CA ASN A 691 32.35 -9.58 13.91
C ASN A 691 31.14 -8.64 13.92
N TYR A 692 30.86 -7.99 12.79
CA TYR A 692 29.79 -7.00 12.66
C TYR A 692 28.41 -7.56 13.06
N TRP A 693 28.07 -8.76 12.59
CA TRP A 693 26.76 -9.38 12.86
C TRP A 693 26.58 -9.71 14.33
N GLU A 694 27.65 -10.19 14.96
CA GLU A 694 27.65 -10.48 16.39
C GLU A 694 27.57 -9.20 17.24
N LEU A 695 28.31 -8.16 16.87
CA LEU A 695 28.25 -6.86 17.56
C LEU A 695 26.85 -6.22 17.44
N MET A 696 26.24 -6.25 16.24
CA MET A 696 24.86 -5.77 16.04
C MET A 696 23.86 -6.60 16.85
N ARG A 697 23.99 -7.93 16.87
CA ARG A 697 23.14 -8.82 17.66
C ARG A 697 23.25 -8.52 19.15
N GLN A 698 24.47 -8.35 19.67
CA GLN A 698 24.72 -7.98 21.07
C GLN A 698 24.08 -6.65 21.42
N ALA A 699 24.31 -5.61 20.59
CA ALA A 699 23.72 -4.29 20.78
C ALA A 699 22.18 -4.34 20.82
N ARG A 700 21.55 -5.03 19.85
CA ARG A 700 20.09 -5.19 19.80
C ARG A 700 19.55 -5.91 21.02
N THR A 701 20.19 -7.01 21.41
CA THR A 701 19.78 -7.80 22.59
C THR A 701 19.90 -6.98 23.87
N ALA A 702 20.98 -6.22 24.03
CA ALA A 702 21.18 -5.34 25.17
C ALA A 702 20.17 -4.19 25.21
N LEU A 703 19.89 -3.52 24.08
CA LEU A 703 18.87 -2.47 24.00
C LEU A 703 17.47 -3.00 24.30
N ALA A 704 17.08 -4.14 23.72
CA ALA A 704 15.79 -4.77 23.99
C ALA A 704 15.62 -5.14 25.47
N ALA A 705 16.70 -5.57 26.12
CA ALA A 705 16.73 -5.84 27.55
C ALA A 705 16.94 -4.58 28.43
N LYS A 706 16.92 -3.37 27.84
CA LYS A 706 17.18 -2.08 28.52
C LYS A 706 18.52 -2.02 29.27
N LYS A 707 19.50 -2.82 28.85
CA LYS A 707 20.87 -2.87 29.37
C LYS A 707 21.74 -1.85 28.63
N TRP A 708 21.47 -0.57 28.84
CA TRP A 708 22.06 0.53 28.08
C TRP A 708 23.60 0.55 28.11
N ALA A 709 24.20 0.29 29.27
CA ALA A 709 25.66 0.23 29.41
C ALA A 709 26.29 -0.91 28.61
N GLU A 710 25.63 -2.07 28.53
CA GLU A 710 26.09 -3.24 27.76
C GLU A 710 25.98 -2.98 26.24
N ALA A 711 25.01 -2.15 25.80
CA ALA A 711 24.83 -1.80 24.39
C ALA A 711 25.91 -0.86 23.84
N LYS A 712 26.51 0.00 24.68
CA LYS A 712 27.48 1.02 24.22
C LYS A 712 28.72 0.43 23.55
N ALA A 713 29.38 -0.52 24.21
CA ALA A 713 30.65 -1.08 23.75
C ALA A 713 30.58 -1.69 22.34
N PRO A 714 29.60 -2.56 22.00
CA PRO A 714 29.50 -3.08 20.64
C PRO A 714 29.18 -2.01 19.60
N LEU A 715 28.32 -1.02 19.93
CA LEU A 715 27.95 0.06 19.00
C LEU A 715 29.11 1.02 18.72
N GLN A 716 29.87 1.40 19.75
CA GLN A 716 31.06 2.24 19.61
C GLN A 716 32.12 1.54 18.74
N LYS A 717 32.35 0.24 18.95
CA LYS A 717 33.26 -0.55 18.11
C LYS A 717 32.81 -0.54 16.64
N ILE A 718 31.51 -0.63 16.36
CA ILE A 718 30.98 -0.56 15.00
C ILE A 718 31.24 0.83 14.40
N ILE A 719 30.89 1.90 15.10
CA ILE A 719 31.03 3.29 14.63
C ILE A 719 32.50 3.66 14.38
N GLU A 720 33.40 3.28 15.28
CA GLU A 720 34.85 3.53 15.12
C GLU A 720 35.42 2.90 13.85
N ARG A 721 34.87 1.75 13.44
CA ARG A 721 35.33 1.00 12.27
C ARG A 721 34.53 1.31 11.01
N CYS A 722 33.27 1.73 11.14
CA CYS A 722 32.35 2.07 10.07
C CYS A 722 31.68 3.44 10.31
N PRO A 723 32.43 4.56 10.27
CA PRO A 723 31.89 5.88 10.61
C PRO A 723 30.92 6.45 9.57
N ALA A 724 30.85 5.87 8.36
CA ALA A 724 29.96 6.31 7.28
C ALA A 724 28.69 5.45 7.18
N GLN A 725 28.32 4.70 8.23
CA GLN A 725 27.15 3.84 8.20
C GLN A 725 25.85 4.65 8.21
N THR A 726 24.95 4.35 7.28
CA THR A 726 23.59 4.91 7.17
C THR A 726 22.53 3.79 7.10
N GLY A 727 21.25 4.16 7.12
CA GLY A 727 20.08 3.29 7.02
C GLY A 727 19.34 3.11 8.35
N SER A 728 18.16 2.48 8.29
CA SER A 728 17.25 2.28 9.44
C SER A 728 17.85 1.51 10.63
N ASP A 729 18.89 0.71 10.38
CA ASP A 729 19.60 -0.11 11.37
C ASP A 729 20.99 0.47 11.74
N ASN A 730 21.18 1.79 11.61
CA ASN A 730 22.49 2.39 11.85
C ASN A 730 22.89 2.37 13.34
N ALA A 731 24.19 2.18 13.60
CA ALA A 731 24.70 2.09 14.96
C ALA A 731 24.63 3.42 15.72
N TYR A 732 24.56 4.57 15.02
CA TYR A 732 24.46 5.89 15.63
C TYR A 732 23.14 6.09 16.38
N ALA A 733 21.99 5.78 15.75
CA ALA A 733 20.68 5.88 16.37
C ALA A 733 20.57 4.97 17.60
N MET A 734 21.05 3.73 17.48
CA MET A 734 21.11 2.77 18.58
C MET A 734 22.01 3.25 19.74
N LEU A 735 23.14 3.89 19.43
CA LEU A 735 24.06 4.40 20.46
C LEU A 735 23.50 5.65 21.15
N ALA A 736 22.82 6.52 20.40
CA ALA A 736 22.12 7.66 20.96
C ALA A 736 21.03 7.20 21.96
N ALA A 737 20.26 6.16 21.61
CA ALA A 737 19.29 5.56 22.52
C ALA A 737 19.94 5.00 23.81
N ALA A 738 21.11 4.36 23.69
CA ALA A 738 21.87 3.89 24.85
C ALA A 738 22.36 5.05 25.73
N PHE A 739 22.88 6.13 25.14
CA PHE A 739 23.29 7.32 25.91
C PHE A 739 22.11 8.00 26.60
N ARG A 740 20.96 8.08 25.92
CA ARG A 740 19.72 8.59 26.51
C ARG A 740 19.30 7.76 27.73
N GLY A 741 19.30 6.44 27.62
CA GLY A 741 18.96 5.54 28.74
C GLY A 741 19.91 5.63 29.93
N LEU A 742 21.11 6.18 29.74
CA LEU A 742 22.11 6.42 30.79
C LEU A 742 22.16 7.88 31.28
N ASN A 743 21.32 8.77 30.73
CA ASN A 743 21.38 10.22 30.96
C ASN A 743 22.75 10.83 30.59
N GLU A 744 23.45 10.27 29.60
CA GLU A 744 24.74 10.77 29.09
C GLU A 744 24.51 11.79 27.96
N THR A 745 23.95 12.95 28.30
CA THR A 745 23.40 13.94 27.35
C THR A 745 24.41 14.51 26.35
N ASN A 746 25.66 14.78 26.78
CA ASN A 746 26.67 15.34 25.87
C ASN A 746 27.09 14.33 24.80
N GLN A 747 27.22 13.06 25.19
CA GLN A 747 27.55 11.97 24.29
C GLN A 747 26.38 11.63 23.35
N GLU A 748 25.14 11.68 23.86
CA GLU A 748 23.93 11.60 23.03
C GLU A 748 23.96 12.67 21.94
N ARG A 749 24.19 13.94 22.33
CA ARG A 749 24.27 15.06 21.40
C ARG A 749 25.36 14.88 20.33
N GLU A 750 26.56 14.44 20.72
CA GLU A 750 27.67 14.24 19.78
C GLU A 750 27.34 13.15 18.74
N VAL A 751 26.75 12.04 19.17
CA VAL A 751 26.39 10.92 18.28
C VAL A 751 25.26 11.32 17.33
N LEU A 752 24.23 12.00 17.83
CA LEU A 752 23.13 12.48 16.99
C LEU A 752 23.61 13.53 15.97
N SER A 753 24.55 14.41 16.35
CA SER A 753 25.13 15.39 15.43
C SER A 753 25.86 14.71 14.27
N LYS A 754 26.57 13.61 14.55
CA LYS A 754 27.23 12.79 13.51
C LYS A 754 26.21 12.13 12.59
N LEU A 755 25.13 11.57 13.15
CA LEU A 755 24.04 10.99 12.36
C LEU A 755 23.37 12.04 11.45
N ALA A 756 23.05 13.22 12.00
CA ALA A 756 22.44 14.33 11.28
C ALA A 756 23.32 14.88 10.14
N ALA A 757 24.63 14.66 10.20
CA ALA A 757 25.59 15.02 9.15
C ALA A 757 25.78 13.91 8.09
N LEU A 758 25.19 12.74 8.28
CA LEU A 758 25.27 11.60 7.35
C LEU A 758 23.95 11.37 6.60
N GLU A 759 22.81 11.58 7.27
CA GLU A 759 21.47 11.33 6.72
C GLU A 759 20.67 12.63 6.62
N SER A 760 19.89 12.76 5.54
CA SER A 760 19.08 13.94 5.23
C SER A 760 17.61 13.84 5.65
N ASP A 761 17.21 12.68 6.18
CA ASP A 761 15.87 12.30 6.60
C ASP A 761 15.82 11.79 8.05
N ALA A 762 16.87 12.03 8.85
CA ALA A 762 16.97 11.63 10.25
C ALA A 762 16.13 12.52 11.20
N THR A 763 14.81 12.58 10.99
CA THR A 763 13.88 13.50 11.69
C THR A 763 13.94 13.38 13.21
N ASP A 764 14.04 12.15 13.73
CA ASP A 764 14.13 11.89 15.17
C ASP A 764 15.43 12.44 15.77
N ALA A 765 16.52 12.39 15.01
CA ALA A 765 17.80 12.97 15.41
C ALA A 765 17.72 14.49 15.43
N TYR A 766 17.12 15.12 14.42
CA TYR A 766 16.97 16.57 14.35
C TYR A 766 16.10 17.12 15.50
N LEU A 767 14.96 16.48 15.79
CA LEU A 767 14.10 16.86 16.91
C LEU A 767 14.84 16.80 18.24
N ARG A 768 15.53 15.68 18.48
CA ARG A 768 16.27 15.50 19.72
C ARG A 768 17.43 16.47 19.83
N LEU A 769 18.15 16.76 18.74
CA LEU A 769 19.22 17.76 18.75
C LEU A 769 18.68 19.13 19.11
N MET A 770 17.55 19.56 18.54
CA MET A 770 16.92 20.84 18.90
C MET A 770 16.59 20.94 20.39
N GLU A 771 16.06 19.89 21.00
CA GLU A 771 15.79 19.84 22.45
C GLU A 771 17.08 20.00 23.28
N LEU A 772 18.11 19.22 22.94
CA LEU A 772 19.39 19.21 23.66
C LEU A 772 20.12 20.55 23.51
N GLU A 773 20.01 21.17 22.33
CA GLU A 773 20.66 22.42 21.98
C GLU A 773 19.94 23.62 22.58
N GLU A 774 18.61 23.62 22.61
CA GLU A 774 17.83 24.62 23.34
C GLU A 774 18.17 24.59 24.83
N ALA A 775 18.21 23.40 25.44
CA ALA A 775 18.60 23.23 26.84
C ALA A 775 20.03 23.74 27.10
N ALA A 776 20.94 23.55 26.14
CA ALA A 776 22.31 24.05 26.18
C ALA A 776 22.44 25.54 25.78
N LYS A 777 21.36 26.18 25.33
CA LYS A 777 21.33 27.54 24.74
C LYS A 777 22.21 27.69 23.50
N ASP A 778 22.39 26.62 22.74
CA ASP A 778 23.09 26.59 21.47
C ASP A 778 22.14 26.92 20.31
N TRP A 779 21.77 28.19 20.21
CA TRP A 779 20.79 28.67 19.23
C TRP A 779 21.18 28.47 17.76
N PRO A 780 22.46 28.55 17.36
CA PRO A 780 22.88 28.15 16.02
C PRO A 780 22.55 26.69 15.71
N GLY A 781 22.84 25.76 16.62
CA GLY A 781 22.48 24.35 16.46
C GLY A 781 20.98 24.14 16.34
N VAL A 782 20.19 24.79 17.21
CA VAL A 782 18.71 24.75 17.14
C VAL A 782 18.21 25.19 15.77
N THR A 783 18.78 26.25 15.21
CA THR A 783 18.39 26.79 13.90
C THR A 783 18.74 25.83 12.77
N GLU A 784 19.97 25.29 12.78
CA GLU A 784 20.45 24.33 11.78
C GLU A 784 19.59 23.06 11.74
N ASN A 785 19.31 22.47 12.91
CA ASN A 785 18.52 21.24 12.99
C ASN A 785 17.03 21.49 12.71
N ALA A 786 16.51 22.69 13.01
CA ALA A 786 15.18 23.08 12.57
C ALA A 786 15.10 23.18 11.04
N GLU A 787 16.09 23.78 10.37
CA GLU A 787 16.09 23.86 8.91
C GLU A 787 16.22 22.50 8.23
N ARG A 788 17.05 21.60 8.78
CA ARG A 788 17.14 20.20 8.35
C ARG A 788 15.80 19.49 8.46
N PHE A 789 15.11 19.65 9.60
CA PHE A 789 13.79 19.05 9.79
C PHE A 789 12.78 19.61 8.79
N LEU A 790 12.76 20.92 8.57
CA LEU A 790 11.85 21.56 7.60
C LEU A 790 12.13 21.15 6.14
N ALA A 791 13.35 20.71 5.81
CA ALA A 791 13.69 20.11 4.51
C ALA A 791 13.11 18.68 4.33
N VAL A 792 12.56 18.10 5.39
CA VAL A 792 11.88 16.80 5.38
C VAL A 792 10.37 16.99 5.57
N ASN A 793 9.96 17.68 6.63
CA ASN A 793 8.55 17.94 6.92
C ASN A 793 8.33 19.40 7.37
N PRO A 794 7.98 20.30 6.42
CA PRO A 794 7.67 21.69 6.72
C PRO A 794 6.26 21.88 7.29
N LEU A 795 5.45 20.83 7.44
CA LEU A 795 4.06 20.95 7.87
C LEU A 795 3.90 20.87 9.39
N LEU A 796 4.97 20.48 10.09
CA LEU A 796 4.99 20.35 11.54
C LEU A 796 5.34 21.69 12.21
N PRO A 797 4.59 22.12 13.24
CA PRO A 797 4.84 23.40 13.92
C PRO A 797 6.08 23.39 14.81
N GLN A 798 6.57 22.23 15.26
CA GLN A 798 7.64 22.10 16.25
C GLN A 798 8.95 22.80 15.81
N PRO A 799 9.50 22.58 14.60
CA PRO A 799 10.73 23.24 14.15
C PRO A 799 10.59 24.77 14.09
N TYR A 800 9.43 25.29 13.69
CA TYR A 800 9.18 26.74 13.67
C TYR A 800 9.15 27.35 15.07
N ARG A 801 8.65 26.61 16.08
CA ARG A 801 8.72 27.05 17.48
C ARG A 801 10.17 27.15 17.95
N TYR A 802 10.99 26.16 17.62
CA TYR A 802 12.43 26.18 17.90
C TYR A 802 13.15 27.34 17.20
N GLN A 803 12.88 27.59 15.91
CA GLN A 803 13.40 28.76 15.20
C GLN A 803 12.97 30.07 15.87
N THR A 804 11.72 30.16 16.32
CA THR A 804 11.20 31.33 17.03
C THR A 804 11.90 31.53 18.38
N ALA A 805 12.17 30.46 19.12
CA ALA A 805 12.92 30.50 20.38
C ALA A 805 14.37 30.96 20.15
N ALA A 806 15.03 30.44 19.12
CA ALA A 806 16.37 30.88 18.72
C ALA A 806 16.39 32.36 18.31
N ALA A 807 15.44 32.80 17.49
CA ALA A 807 15.34 34.20 17.05
C ALA A 807 15.05 35.17 18.20
N ARG A 808 14.17 34.82 19.15
CA ARG A 808 13.90 35.64 20.35
C ARG A 808 15.14 35.81 21.22
N SER A 809 15.99 34.79 21.25
CA SER A 809 17.23 34.79 22.03
C SER A 809 18.34 35.63 21.42
N ALA A 810 18.28 35.93 20.11
CA ALA A 810 19.23 36.78 19.39
C ALA A 810 19.00 38.30 19.63
N GLY A 811 17.87 38.70 20.23
CA GLY A 811 17.52 40.11 20.50
C GLY A 811 17.00 40.89 19.26
N PRO A 812 16.37 42.06 19.46
CA PRO A 812 15.81 42.86 18.37
C PRO A 812 16.93 43.50 17.53
N GLY A 813 17.30 42.86 16.43
CA GLY A 813 18.32 43.33 15.48
C GLY A 813 19.07 42.24 14.72
N GLY A 814 19.03 40.98 15.20
CA GLY A 814 19.59 39.83 14.49
C GLY A 814 18.53 39.17 13.61
N SER A 815 18.41 39.57 12.34
CA SER A 815 17.72 38.76 11.33
C SER A 815 18.59 37.52 11.02
N PRO A 816 18.06 36.28 11.06
CA PRO A 816 18.76 35.10 10.53
C PRO A 816 18.80 35.09 8.99
N PHE A 817 17.98 35.92 8.34
CA PHE A 817 17.97 36.06 6.89
C PHE A 817 18.99 37.11 6.45
N SER A 818 20.26 36.71 6.29
CA SER A 818 21.18 37.35 5.34
C SER A 818 22.20 36.35 4.80
N SER A 819 22.18 36.15 3.49
CA SER A 819 23.19 35.40 2.73
C SER A 819 24.40 36.29 2.40
N GLY A 820 25.64 35.80 2.64
CA GLY A 820 26.88 36.27 1.99
C GLY A 820 27.98 36.93 2.87
N PRO A 821 29.29 36.78 2.55
CA PRO A 821 30.38 36.85 3.55
C PRO A 821 31.18 38.18 3.67
N ALA A 822 31.67 38.44 4.89
CA ALA A 822 32.86 39.16 5.37
C ALA A 822 33.33 40.52 4.77
N ALA A 823 33.37 41.58 5.61
CA ALA A 823 34.40 42.63 5.62
C ALA A 823 34.41 43.47 6.93
N ALA A 824 35.57 44.07 7.24
CA ALA A 824 36.06 44.62 8.52
C ALA A 824 35.54 46.05 8.90
N PRO A 825 35.94 46.62 10.07
CA PRO A 825 35.14 47.56 10.86
C PRO A 825 35.45 49.05 10.65
N ASP A 826 34.48 49.94 10.92
CA ASP A 826 34.78 51.33 11.32
C ASP A 826 33.63 52.07 12.07
N GLY A 827 34.00 52.68 13.20
CA GLY A 827 33.80 54.11 13.50
C GLY A 827 32.41 54.78 13.70
N ARG A 828 32.08 54.99 14.98
CA ARG A 828 31.62 56.26 15.65
C ARG A 828 30.16 56.80 15.57
N SER A 829 29.73 57.22 16.78
CA SER A 829 28.85 58.36 17.18
C SER A 829 27.34 58.24 16.92
N GLY A 830 26.39 58.76 17.70
CA GLY A 830 26.32 59.59 18.91
C GLY A 830 24.83 59.60 19.37
N SER A 831 24.54 59.52 20.66
CA SER A 831 24.01 60.61 21.52
C SER A 831 22.50 60.94 21.43
N GLU A 832 21.92 61.05 22.63
CA GLU A 832 20.76 61.88 23.04
C GLU A 832 19.32 61.31 23.10
N THR A 833 19.00 60.79 24.29
CA THR A 833 17.94 61.23 25.23
C THR A 833 16.75 62.08 24.75
N ALA A 834 15.53 61.65 25.13
CA ALA A 834 14.56 62.52 25.82
C ALA A 834 13.52 61.70 26.64
N ARG A 835 13.20 62.25 27.82
CA ARG A 835 12.34 61.73 28.90
C ARG A 835 10.84 61.95 28.62
N VAL A 836 9.95 61.33 29.40
CA VAL A 836 9.20 61.97 30.53
C VAL A 836 8.13 61.03 31.14
N ALA A 837 8.24 60.87 32.47
CA ALA A 837 7.26 60.75 33.57
C ALA A 837 5.96 59.90 33.46
N GLY A 838 5.47 59.24 34.52
CA GLY A 838 5.91 59.17 35.92
C GLY A 838 4.85 58.59 36.87
N ALA A 839 5.30 58.26 38.09
CA ALA A 839 4.61 58.13 39.39
C ALA A 839 3.54 57.02 39.57
N GLY A 840 3.43 56.29 40.70
CA GLY A 840 4.08 56.31 42.02
C GLY A 840 3.72 55.01 42.80
N ARG A 841 4.65 54.44 43.60
CA ARG A 841 4.68 54.38 45.09
C ARG A 841 3.47 53.70 45.75
N SER A 842 3.53 52.82 46.76
CA SER A 842 4.59 52.13 47.54
C SER A 842 3.90 51.35 48.69
N ALA A 843 4.24 50.07 48.90
CA ALA A 843 4.45 49.26 50.15
C ALA A 843 3.57 49.48 51.45
N PRO A 844 3.68 48.69 52.55
CA PRO A 844 4.51 47.49 52.84
C PRO A 844 3.82 46.32 53.63
N LEU A 845 4.60 45.27 53.90
CA LEU A 845 4.39 44.07 54.75
C LEU A 845 4.16 44.38 56.26
N PRO A 846 3.82 43.39 57.14
CA PRO A 846 4.88 42.59 57.80
C PRO A 846 4.55 41.12 58.24
N ARG A 847 5.65 40.34 58.32
CA ARG A 847 6.08 39.20 59.19
C ARG A 847 5.17 38.63 60.30
N SER A 848 5.26 37.29 60.51
CA SER A 848 5.99 36.58 61.61
C SER A 848 5.53 35.10 61.74
N ALA A 849 6.42 34.08 61.71
CA ALA A 849 6.94 33.27 62.85
C ALA A 849 5.88 32.39 63.56
N SER A 850 6.06 31.15 64.04
CA SER A 850 7.13 30.14 64.13
C SER A 850 6.63 28.98 65.03
N VAL A 851 7.29 27.81 64.99
CA VAL A 851 7.44 26.79 66.08
C VAL A 851 6.41 25.64 66.22
N ALA A 852 6.93 24.40 66.12
CA ALA A 852 6.38 23.09 66.52
C ALA A 852 6.58 22.85 68.04
N PRO A 853 5.97 21.86 68.76
CA PRO A 853 6.43 20.45 68.68
C PRO A 853 5.46 19.33 69.20
N GLY A 854 5.84 18.06 68.95
CA GLY A 854 6.13 17.09 70.03
C GLY A 854 5.04 16.19 70.67
N ASN A 855 5.14 14.89 70.34
CA ASN A 855 5.28 13.73 71.24
C ASN A 855 4.13 13.16 72.12
N GLN A 856 3.87 11.86 71.86
CA GLN A 856 3.88 10.69 72.77
C GLN A 856 2.77 10.42 73.82
N ARG A 857 2.23 9.19 73.67
CA ARG A 857 2.11 8.07 74.64
C ARG A 857 0.86 7.90 75.54
N ARG A 858 0.22 6.75 75.29
CA ARG A 858 -0.10 5.59 76.20
C ARG A 858 -1.25 5.68 77.24
N ILE A 859 -2.10 4.64 77.10
CA ILE A 859 -2.68 3.72 78.12
C ILE A 859 -3.78 4.29 79.04
N ALA A 860 -4.98 3.69 79.00
CA ALA A 860 -5.54 2.91 80.11
C ALA A 860 -6.92 2.29 79.79
N THR A 861 -7.13 1.15 80.43
CA THR A 861 -8.17 0.10 80.42
C THR A 861 -9.39 0.38 81.30
N CYS A 862 -10.55 -0.27 81.03
CA CYS A 862 -11.51 -0.89 82.01
C CYS A 862 -12.73 -1.46 81.24
N GLU A 863 -12.90 -2.78 81.05
CA GLU A 863 -13.55 -3.82 81.90
C GLU A 863 -15.09 -3.78 82.03
N ARG A 864 -15.74 -4.91 81.65
CA ARG A 864 -16.63 -5.67 82.55
C ARG A 864 -16.92 -7.11 82.07
N GLU A 865 -16.90 -8.04 83.03
CA GLU A 865 -16.88 -9.52 82.97
C GLU A 865 -18.27 -10.20 82.96
N ARG A 866 -18.33 -11.51 82.64
CA ARG A 866 -18.57 -12.61 83.64
C ARG A 866 -18.59 -14.03 83.07
N ASP A 867 -18.05 -14.93 83.91
CA ASP A 867 -17.89 -16.40 83.84
C ASP A 867 -19.17 -17.25 83.86
N TRP A 868 -19.09 -18.52 83.41
CA TRP A 868 -19.18 -19.69 84.32
C TRP A 868 -18.74 -21.02 83.70
N SER A 869 -18.30 -21.89 84.61
CA SER A 869 -17.60 -23.19 84.52
C SER A 869 -18.38 -24.38 83.95
N GLY A 870 -17.65 -25.46 83.64
CA GLY A 870 -18.03 -26.79 84.13
C GLY A 870 -18.14 -27.91 83.10
N SER A 871 -17.19 -28.84 83.19
CA SER A 871 -17.00 -30.07 82.45
C SER A 871 -18.13 -31.12 82.57
N GLY A 872 -18.31 -31.88 81.50
CA GLY A 872 -18.35 -33.35 81.59
C GLY A 872 -19.71 -34.01 81.38
N GLU A 873 -20.05 -34.31 80.12
CA GLU A 873 -20.48 -35.67 79.77
C GLU A 873 -20.18 -35.96 78.29
N GLN A 874 -19.00 -36.56 78.11
CA GLN A 874 -18.54 -37.21 76.89
C GLN A 874 -19.30 -38.52 76.67
N ALA A 875 -19.39 -38.91 75.40
CA ALA A 875 -19.44 -40.29 74.92
C ALA A 875 -20.79 -40.93 74.49
N VAL A 876 -21.90 -40.19 74.35
CA VAL A 876 -23.09 -40.76 73.64
C VAL A 876 -23.73 -39.85 72.57
N ARG A 877 -23.36 -38.56 72.47
CA ARG A 877 -23.84 -37.68 71.37
C ARG A 877 -22.92 -37.63 70.14
N THR A 878 -21.68 -38.12 70.27
CA THR A 878 -20.64 -38.01 69.23
C THR A 878 -20.84 -38.95 68.03
N LEU A 879 -21.76 -39.93 68.10
CA LEU A 879 -21.99 -40.86 66.97
C LEU A 879 -23.23 -40.51 66.12
N ARG A 880 -24.12 -39.62 66.56
CA ARG A 880 -25.28 -39.15 65.76
C ARG A 880 -25.03 -37.83 65.01
N LEU A 881 -23.96 -37.09 65.35
CA LEU A 881 -23.56 -35.88 64.64
C LEU A 881 -22.76 -36.16 63.36
N LEU A 882 -22.05 -37.28 63.27
CA LEU A 882 -21.25 -37.63 62.09
C LEU A 882 -22.09 -38.12 60.88
N LEU A 883 -23.29 -38.67 61.12
CA LEU A 883 -24.20 -39.09 60.03
C LEU A 883 -25.07 -37.94 59.48
N LEU A 884 -25.14 -36.80 60.17
CA LEU A 884 -25.83 -35.58 59.69
C LEU A 884 -24.86 -34.55 59.07
N LEU A 885 -23.56 -34.66 59.33
CA LEU A 885 -22.55 -33.76 58.77
C LEU A 885 -22.12 -34.12 57.35
N PHE A 886 -22.31 -35.38 56.91
CA PHE A 886 -21.88 -35.79 55.56
C PHE A 886 -22.74 -35.21 54.42
N PRO A 887 -24.09 -35.11 54.51
CA PRO A 887 -24.89 -34.40 53.51
C PRO A 887 -24.70 -32.88 53.55
N LEU A 888 -24.35 -32.32 54.72
CA LEU A 888 -24.08 -30.89 54.89
C LEU A 888 -22.71 -30.50 54.32
N LEU A 889 -21.67 -31.32 54.49
CA LEU A 889 -20.38 -31.10 53.83
C LEU A 889 -20.42 -31.43 52.34
N ALA A 890 -21.15 -32.47 51.92
CA ALA A 890 -21.38 -32.72 50.49
C ALA A 890 -22.21 -31.60 49.87
N GLY A 891 -23.20 -31.04 50.58
CA GLY A 891 -23.99 -29.88 50.17
C GLY A 891 -23.20 -28.57 50.14
N VAL A 892 -22.23 -28.36 51.06
CA VAL A 892 -21.31 -27.21 51.02
C VAL A 892 -20.27 -27.36 49.92
N LEU A 893 -19.78 -28.58 49.63
CA LEU A 893 -18.89 -28.82 48.50
C LEU A 893 -19.63 -28.78 47.15
N PHE A 894 -20.91 -29.15 47.09
CA PHE A 894 -21.76 -28.93 45.92
C PHE A 894 -22.11 -27.44 45.76
N ALA A 895 -22.40 -26.72 46.85
CA ALA A 895 -22.68 -25.28 46.84
C ALA A 895 -21.43 -24.42 46.58
N GLN A 896 -20.22 -24.92 46.86
CA GLN A 896 -18.97 -24.30 46.43
C GLN A 896 -18.64 -24.61 44.96
N ARG A 897 -19.15 -25.73 44.41
CA ARG A 897 -19.04 -26.06 42.97
C ARG A 897 -20.15 -25.43 42.11
N TRP A 898 -21.23 -24.92 42.73
CA TRP A 898 -22.36 -24.21 42.12
C TRP A 898 -22.51 -22.77 42.65
N ARG A 899 -21.38 -22.14 43.00
CA ARG A 899 -21.26 -20.68 43.17
C ARG A 899 -20.71 -19.98 41.92
N GLY A 900 -20.66 -20.69 40.80
CA GLY A 900 -20.44 -20.15 39.46
C GLY A 900 -21.75 -20.22 38.69
N GLY A 901 -22.36 -19.08 38.45
CA GLY A 901 -23.65 -18.95 37.77
C GLY A 901 -24.62 -18.17 38.64
N TRP A 902 -25.26 -17.17 38.03
CA TRP A 902 -26.16 -16.17 38.62
C TRP A 902 -25.47 -14.87 39.07
N GLY A 903 -25.12 -14.02 38.08
CA GLY A 903 -24.74 -12.62 38.22
C GLY A 903 -23.29 -12.35 37.80
N GLY A 904 -23.06 -11.96 36.55
CA GLY A 904 -21.78 -11.41 36.11
C GLY A 904 -21.64 -10.01 36.66
N GLY A 905 -20.99 -9.87 37.82
CA GLY A 905 -20.62 -8.58 38.39
C GLY A 905 -19.17 -8.64 38.76
N GLU A 906 -18.38 -7.70 38.23
CA GLU A 906 -17.01 -7.47 38.66
C GLU A 906 -16.95 -7.25 40.16
N ARG A 907 -15.98 -7.87 40.82
CA ARG A 907 -15.81 -7.76 42.26
C ARG A 907 -14.85 -6.61 42.54
N TRP A 908 -15.25 -5.70 43.42
CA TRP A 908 -14.36 -4.65 43.92
C TRP A 908 -13.02 -5.21 44.39
N LEU A 909 -11.94 -4.58 43.94
CA LEU A 909 -10.55 -4.86 44.33
C LEU A 909 -10.01 -3.71 45.19
N PRO A 910 -9.28 -3.99 46.30
CA PRO A 910 -8.64 -2.95 47.11
C PRO A 910 -7.76 -1.99 46.32
N GLU A 911 -7.12 -2.49 45.27
CA GLU A 911 -6.22 -1.74 44.40
C GLU A 911 -6.95 -0.58 43.69
N TYR A 912 -8.26 -0.66 43.46
CA TYR A 912 -9.06 0.37 42.79
C TYR A 912 -9.09 1.70 43.54
N GLU A 913 -8.98 1.68 44.87
CA GLU A 913 -8.94 2.90 45.69
C GLU A 913 -7.65 3.71 45.48
N THR A 914 -6.57 3.04 45.06
CA THR A 914 -5.23 3.64 45.03
C THR A 914 -4.60 3.67 43.64
N CYS A 915 -5.16 2.95 42.67
CA CYS A 915 -4.60 2.87 41.33
C CYS A 915 -4.60 4.25 40.65
N ARG A 916 -3.50 4.51 39.95
CA ARG A 916 -3.28 5.70 39.11
C ARG A 916 -3.33 5.37 37.63
N THR A 917 -3.08 4.11 37.26
CA THR A 917 -3.08 3.67 35.87
C THR A 917 -3.78 2.33 35.68
N ALA A 918 -4.24 2.06 34.47
CA ALA A 918 -4.93 0.80 34.14
C ALA A 918 -4.01 -0.42 34.33
N ARG A 919 -2.71 -0.30 34.07
CA ARG A 919 -1.75 -1.41 34.21
C ARG A 919 -1.37 -1.76 35.65
N GLU A 920 -1.75 -0.94 36.63
CA GLU A 920 -1.57 -1.27 38.06
C GLU A 920 -2.56 -2.33 38.55
N VAL A 921 -3.59 -2.63 37.74
CA VAL A 921 -4.63 -3.61 38.05
C VAL A 921 -4.50 -4.84 37.15
N PRO A 922 -4.70 -6.07 37.68
CA PRO A 922 -4.74 -7.27 36.86
C PRO A 922 -5.90 -7.26 35.85
N TRP A 923 -5.59 -7.56 34.59
CA TRP A 923 -6.58 -7.83 33.54
C TRP A 923 -7.21 -9.21 33.71
N HIS A 924 -8.36 -9.47 33.07
CA HIS A 924 -9.09 -10.74 33.24
C HIS A 924 -9.64 -11.37 31.95
N SER A 925 -9.76 -10.63 30.85
CA SER A 925 -10.25 -11.08 29.54
C SER A 925 -9.08 -11.55 28.65
N THR A 926 -8.34 -10.60 28.08
CA THR A 926 -7.21 -10.84 27.16
C THR A 926 -5.92 -10.27 27.71
N GLU A 927 -4.78 -10.91 27.40
CA GLU A 927 -3.48 -10.32 27.71
C GLU A 927 -3.34 -8.98 26.96
N PRO A 928 -3.22 -7.84 27.68
CA PRO A 928 -3.26 -6.54 27.07
C PRO A 928 -1.98 -6.32 26.27
N ALA A 929 -2.15 -5.92 25.01
CA ALA A 929 -1.03 -5.56 24.16
C ALA A 929 -0.18 -4.45 24.83
N ASN A 930 1.13 -4.53 24.63
CA ASN A 930 2.07 -3.55 25.14
C ASN A 930 2.87 -2.98 23.96
N TRP A 931 2.95 -1.65 23.85
CA TRP A 931 3.69 -0.95 22.82
C TRP A 931 4.48 0.19 23.43
N THR A 932 5.44 0.71 22.67
CA THR A 932 6.23 1.87 23.09
C THR A 932 6.10 2.95 22.04
N ASN A 933 5.79 4.17 22.47
CA ASN A 933 5.80 5.32 21.58
C ASN A 933 7.25 5.70 21.20
N THR A 934 7.43 6.26 20.00
CA THR A 934 8.72 6.74 19.53
C THR A 934 9.26 7.78 20.53
N ALA A 935 10.55 7.70 20.83
CA ALA A 935 11.14 8.54 21.84
C ALA A 935 11.12 10.03 21.41
N GLY A 936 10.60 10.92 22.26
CA GLY A 936 10.21 12.30 21.93
C GLY A 936 8.69 12.54 21.93
N PHE A 937 7.87 11.47 21.87
CA PHE A 937 6.41 11.52 21.99
C PHE A 937 5.91 10.98 23.33
N GLU A 938 6.72 10.98 24.40
CA GLU A 938 6.32 10.41 25.69
C GLU A 938 5.19 11.21 26.37
N LYS A 939 4.99 12.47 25.98
CA LYS A 939 3.96 13.36 26.54
C LYS A 939 2.99 13.93 25.51
N ASP A 940 3.28 13.80 24.22
CA ASP A 940 2.44 14.28 23.11
C ASP A 940 1.72 13.09 22.47
N VAL A 941 0.96 12.39 23.31
CA VAL A 941 0.18 11.19 23.00
C VAL A 941 -1.25 11.37 23.50
N PHE A 942 -2.20 10.73 22.84
CA PHE A 942 -3.52 10.53 23.41
C PHE A 942 -3.44 9.55 24.57
N THR A 943 -4.00 9.91 25.72
CA THR A 943 -4.04 9.02 26.89
C THR A 943 -5.48 8.79 27.28
N PHE A 944 -5.88 7.53 27.43
CA PHE A 944 -7.19 7.18 27.96
C PHE A 944 -7.27 7.61 29.43
N ALA A 945 -8.10 8.61 29.75
CA ALA A 945 -8.23 9.14 31.11
C ALA A 945 -9.62 8.84 31.68
N ARG A 946 -9.71 7.83 32.55
CA ARG A 946 -10.94 7.41 33.23
C ARG A 946 -11.15 8.21 34.51
N ILE A 947 -12.39 8.63 34.77
CA ILE A 947 -12.75 9.37 35.98
C ILE A 947 -13.32 8.46 37.05
N ARG A 948 -12.67 8.45 38.21
CA ARG A 948 -13.23 7.94 39.47
C ARG A 948 -14.33 8.88 39.94
N ARG A 949 -15.57 8.39 40.00
CA ARG A 949 -16.76 9.19 40.33
C ARG A 949 -17.56 8.60 41.49
N ASP A 950 -18.15 9.50 42.28
CA ASP A 950 -19.05 9.13 43.38
C ASP A 950 -20.42 8.73 42.85
N ARG A 951 -21.11 7.92 43.65
CA ARG A 951 -22.40 7.31 43.34
C ARG A 951 -23.50 7.87 44.25
N SER A 952 -24.65 8.17 43.66
CA SER A 952 -25.83 8.66 44.38
C SER A 952 -26.31 7.66 45.44
N PRO A 953 -26.68 8.09 46.65
CA PRO A 953 -27.22 7.22 47.69
C PRO A 953 -28.59 6.62 47.34
N TYR A 954 -29.24 7.11 46.28
CA TYR A 954 -30.54 6.62 45.78
C TYR A 954 -30.39 5.69 44.56
N SER A 955 -29.17 5.30 44.25
CA SER A 955 -28.85 4.41 43.14
C SER A 955 -29.42 3.00 43.36
N THR A 956 -29.79 2.33 42.27
CA THR A 956 -30.23 0.93 42.27
C THR A 956 -29.09 0.00 41.89
N TRP A 957 -29.29 -1.29 42.14
CA TRP A 957 -28.30 -2.33 41.81
C TRP A 957 -27.95 -2.39 40.30
N SER A 958 -28.82 -1.87 39.42
CA SER A 958 -28.67 -1.75 37.97
C SER A 958 -27.79 -0.58 37.50
N MET A 959 -27.37 0.31 38.42
CA MET A 959 -26.54 1.46 38.09
C MET A 959 -25.13 1.15 38.60
N GLY A 960 -24.20 0.88 37.70
CA GLY A 960 -22.87 0.34 37.99
C GLY A 960 -21.89 1.31 38.65
N GLU A 961 -20.61 0.95 38.64
CA GLU A 961 -19.54 1.63 39.36
C GLU A 961 -18.52 2.24 38.39
N TRP A 962 -17.65 3.15 38.85
CA TRP A 962 -16.70 3.82 37.94
C TRP A 962 -15.64 2.86 37.36
N TRP A 963 -15.46 1.71 38.02
CA TRP A 963 -14.55 0.64 37.61
C TRP A 963 -15.22 -0.41 36.72
N THR A 964 -16.49 -0.25 36.33
CA THR A 964 -17.09 -1.13 35.32
C THR A 964 -16.22 -1.14 34.04
N ASP A 965 -15.97 -2.33 33.51
CA ASP A 965 -15.13 -2.66 32.35
C ASP A 965 -13.62 -2.42 32.56
N PHE A 966 -13.19 -2.07 33.77
CA PHE A 966 -11.80 -1.70 34.06
C PHE A 966 -11.00 -2.91 34.60
N PRO A 967 -9.76 -3.14 34.14
CA PRO A 967 -8.93 -2.25 33.29
C PRO A 967 -8.96 -2.58 31.80
N ASP A 968 -9.64 -3.65 31.38
CA ASP A 968 -9.45 -4.23 30.05
C ASP A 968 -9.98 -3.32 28.94
N SER A 969 -11.12 -2.63 29.14
CA SER A 969 -11.63 -1.65 28.18
C SER A 969 -10.62 -0.53 27.88
N ASP A 970 -10.01 0.05 28.92
CA ASP A 970 -9.02 1.14 28.81
C ASP A 970 -7.79 0.67 28.02
N LEU A 971 -7.32 -0.55 28.27
CA LEU A 971 -6.12 -1.11 27.64
C LEU A 971 -6.37 -1.53 26.19
N ASN A 972 -7.46 -2.26 25.94
CA ASN A 972 -7.79 -2.77 24.62
C ASN A 972 -8.21 -1.64 23.67
N PHE A 973 -9.05 -0.70 24.12
CA PHE A 973 -9.43 0.45 23.29
C PHE A 973 -8.24 1.32 22.92
N SER A 974 -7.34 1.60 23.87
CA SER A 974 -6.10 2.34 23.60
C SER A 974 -5.24 1.64 22.55
N PHE A 975 -5.13 0.31 22.62
CA PHE A 975 -4.39 -0.48 21.63
C PHE A 975 -5.04 -0.42 20.25
N ARG A 976 -6.36 -0.60 20.15
CA ARG A 976 -7.09 -0.53 18.89
C ARG A 976 -7.03 0.85 18.25
N LEU A 977 -7.09 1.91 19.05
CA LEU A 977 -6.92 3.29 18.59
C LEU A 977 -5.52 3.51 18.00
N GLN A 978 -4.47 3.05 18.68
CA GLN A 978 -3.09 3.06 18.17
C GLN A 978 -2.94 2.24 16.88
N GLN A 979 -3.58 1.09 16.81
CA GLN A 979 -3.46 0.14 15.70
C GLN A 979 -4.15 0.65 14.43
N MET A 980 -5.32 1.28 14.57
CA MET A 980 -6.19 1.63 13.45
C MET A 980 -6.10 3.09 13.01
N THR A 981 -5.39 3.93 13.75
CA THR A 981 -5.21 5.35 13.42
C THR A 981 -3.74 5.76 13.46
N SER A 982 -3.44 6.95 12.96
CA SER A 982 -2.10 7.55 13.09
C SER A 982 -1.86 8.22 14.45
N LEU A 983 -2.85 8.24 15.35
CA LEU A 983 -2.70 8.80 16.70
C LEU A 983 -1.66 7.98 17.47
N LYS A 984 -0.76 8.68 18.16
CA LYS A 984 0.09 8.04 19.17
C LYS A 984 -0.68 7.98 20.47
N VAL A 985 -0.81 6.80 21.04
CA VAL A 985 -1.62 6.51 22.21
C VAL A 985 -0.71 6.01 23.33
N ASP A 986 -0.92 6.50 24.54
CA ASP A 986 -0.22 6.03 25.73
C ASP A 986 -0.65 4.58 26.04
N PRO A 987 0.27 3.61 26.10
CA PRO A 987 -0.06 2.25 26.51
C PRO A 987 -0.57 2.15 27.94
N ASP A 988 -0.41 3.19 28.77
CA ASP A 988 -0.78 3.19 30.19
C ASP A 988 -1.80 4.29 30.51
N GLY A 989 -3.08 3.96 30.32
CA GLY A 989 -4.22 4.83 30.61
C GLY A 989 -4.27 5.27 32.08
N ARG A 990 -4.87 6.43 32.37
CA ARG A 990 -4.88 7.09 33.68
C ARG A 990 -6.22 7.02 34.37
N VAL A 991 -6.19 6.83 35.69
CA VAL A 991 -7.36 6.92 36.56
C VAL A 991 -7.24 8.19 37.40
N LEU A 992 -8.20 9.10 37.25
CA LEU A 992 -8.17 10.45 37.85
C LEU A 992 -9.44 10.74 38.64
N ASN A 993 -9.35 11.57 39.67
CA ASN A 993 -10.49 12.26 40.25
C ASN A 993 -10.65 13.63 39.56
N LEU A 994 -11.86 14.19 39.55
CA LEU A 994 -12.09 15.55 39.02
C LEU A 994 -11.32 16.63 39.78
N THR A 995 -10.92 16.37 41.03
CA THR A 995 -10.13 17.28 41.85
C THR A 995 -8.63 17.20 41.60
N ASP A 996 -8.16 16.24 40.79
CA ASP A 996 -6.73 16.03 40.56
C ASP A 996 -6.15 17.16 39.70
N PRO A 997 -4.99 17.75 40.06
CA PRO A 997 -4.39 18.84 39.29
C PRO A 997 -4.07 18.48 37.84
N ASP A 998 -3.70 17.22 37.61
CA ASP A 998 -3.28 16.69 36.31
C ASP A 998 -4.48 16.50 35.35
N LEU A 999 -5.73 16.70 35.79
CA LEU A 999 -6.93 16.62 34.95
C LEU A 999 -6.80 17.44 33.67
N PHE A 1000 -6.19 18.63 33.77
CA PHE A 1000 -6.06 19.57 32.66
C PHE A 1000 -4.99 19.19 31.62
N ASP A 1001 -4.21 18.15 31.89
CA ASP A 1001 -3.21 17.62 30.94
C ASP A 1001 -3.84 16.66 29.92
N TYR A 1002 -5.09 16.21 30.14
CA TYR A 1002 -5.78 15.25 29.28
C TYR A 1002 -6.96 15.91 28.56
N PRO A 1003 -6.96 16.00 27.22
CA PRO A 1003 -7.99 16.71 26.46
C PRO A 1003 -9.34 15.96 26.42
N TRP A 1004 -9.35 14.69 26.82
CA TRP A 1004 -10.53 13.83 26.85
C TRP A 1004 -10.56 13.02 28.13
N ILE A 1005 -11.75 12.90 28.74
CA ILE A 1005 -12.01 12.10 29.93
C ILE A 1005 -13.23 11.20 29.75
N TYR A 1006 -13.21 10.04 30.38
CA TYR A 1006 -14.24 9.00 30.27
C TYR A 1006 -14.94 8.75 31.60
N MET A 1007 -16.27 8.64 31.56
CA MET A 1007 -17.10 8.15 32.66
C MET A 1007 -17.98 6.99 32.19
N VAL A 1008 -17.74 5.81 32.76
CA VAL A 1008 -18.63 4.66 32.63
C VAL A 1008 -19.74 4.71 33.68
N GLU A 1009 -20.89 4.12 33.39
CA GLU A 1009 -22.02 3.98 34.32
C GLU A 1009 -22.42 5.31 34.99
N PRO A 1010 -22.52 6.43 34.25
CA PRO A 1010 -22.85 7.74 34.82
C PRO A 1010 -24.32 7.84 35.23
N GLY A 1011 -25.12 6.79 35.00
CA GLY A 1011 -26.51 6.72 35.41
C GLY A 1011 -26.69 7.05 36.89
N SER A 1012 -25.74 6.66 37.76
CA SER A 1012 -25.77 6.97 39.20
C SER A 1012 -24.86 8.11 39.64
N LEU A 1013 -24.31 8.87 38.68
CA LEU A 1013 -23.37 9.97 38.94
C LEU A 1013 -23.87 10.90 40.04
N MET A 1014 -22.97 11.23 40.97
CA MET A 1014 -23.15 12.26 41.97
C MET A 1014 -21.90 13.14 42.00
N LEU A 1015 -21.99 14.37 41.49
CA LEU A 1015 -20.87 15.31 41.58
C LEU A 1015 -20.87 16.00 42.94
N ARG A 1016 -19.71 16.00 43.62
CA ARG A 1016 -19.53 16.82 44.83
C ARG A 1016 -19.57 18.30 44.46
N ASP A 1017 -19.99 19.15 45.38
CA ASP A 1017 -20.11 20.60 45.13
C ASP A 1017 -18.78 21.25 44.70
N GLU A 1018 -17.66 20.70 45.14
CA GLU A 1018 -16.31 21.13 44.74
C GLU A 1018 -15.92 20.70 43.32
N GLU A 1019 -16.48 19.60 42.80
CA GLU A 1019 -16.15 19.05 41.48
C GLU A 1019 -16.87 19.79 40.36
N VAL A 1020 -18.09 20.27 40.62
CA VAL A 1020 -18.92 21.01 39.65
C VAL A 1020 -18.17 22.19 39.00
N PRO A 1021 -17.58 23.14 39.75
CA PRO A 1021 -16.84 24.25 39.14
C PRO A 1021 -15.55 23.79 38.43
N ILE A 1022 -14.95 22.67 38.83
CA ILE A 1022 -13.72 22.15 38.21
C ILE A 1022 -14.04 21.51 36.85
N LEU A 1023 -15.05 20.63 36.80
CA LEU A 1023 -15.51 20.04 35.55
C LEU A 1023 -16.02 21.12 34.58
N ARG A 1024 -16.73 22.14 35.10
CA ARG A 1024 -17.15 23.29 34.28
C ARG A 1024 -15.93 23.99 33.66
N LYS A 1025 -14.91 24.26 34.46
CA LYS A 1025 -13.67 24.90 33.99
C LYS A 1025 -12.94 24.02 32.97
N TYR A 1026 -12.87 22.71 33.19
CA TYR A 1026 -12.26 21.75 32.27
C TYR A 1026 -12.93 21.79 30.89
N LEU A 1027 -14.26 21.66 30.86
CA LEU A 1027 -15.03 21.65 29.62
C LEU A 1027 -14.93 23.00 28.87
N LEU A 1028 -15.03 24.13 29.60
CA LEU A 1028 -14.90 25.46 29.00
C LEU A 1028 -13.49 25.75 28.47
N ASN A 1029 -12.46 25.09 28.99
CA ASN A 1029 -11.09 25.18 28.50
C ASN A 1029 -10.83 24.29 27.27
N GLY A 1030 -11.86 23.59 26.77
CA GLY A 1030 -11.77 22.73 25.58
C GLY A 1030 -11.53 21.26 25.88
N GLY A 1031 -11.56 20.83 27.15
CA GLY A 1031 -11.61 19.42 27.49
C GLY A 1031 -12.97 18.80 27.15
N VAL A 1032 -13.02 17.49 26.94
CA VAL A 1032 -14.24 16.77 26.52
C VAL A 1032 -14.55 15.62 27.47
N LEU A 1033 -15.80 15.50 27.90
CA LEU A 1033 -16.31 14.36 28.66
C LEU A 1033 -17.09 13.41 27.75
N MET A 1034 -16.66 12.15 27.69
CA MET A 1034 -17.46 11.05 27.12
C MET A 1034 -18.09 10.21 28.23
N ALA A 1035 -19.38 9.94 28.09
CA ALA A 1035 -20.21 9.19 29.01
C ALA A 1035 -20.85 7.99 28.31
N ASP A 1036 -20.68 6.78 28.85
CA ASP A 1036 -21.13 5.52 28.23
C ASP A 1036 -21.66 4.53 29.30
N ASP A 1037 -22.30 3.45 28.85
CA ASP A 1037 -22.88 2.38 29.66
C ASP A 1037 -23.89 2.89 30.69
N PHE A 1038 -24.99 3.45 30.21
CA PHE A 1038 -26.13 3.77 31.07
C PHE A 1038 -27.43 3.73 30.29
N TRP A 1039 -28.48 3.31 30.99
CA TRP A 1039 -29.67 2.75 30.35
C TRP A 1039 -30.95 3.31 30.97
N GLY A 1040 -31.89 3.69 30.11
CA GLY A 1040 -33.24 4.13 30.48
C GLY A 1040 -33.32 5.58 30.92
N GLU A 1041 -34.54 6.10 30.91
CA GLU A 1041 -34.83 7.53 31.15
C GLU A 1041 -34.47 7.96 32.56
N ARG A 1042 -34.55 7.04 33.54
CA ARG A 1042 -34.18 7.35 34.93
C ARG A 1042 -32.68 7.62 35.08
N GLN A 1043 -31.84 6.81 34.45
CA GLN A 1043 -30.39 6.99 34.47
C GLN A 1043 -30.00 8.22 33.65
N TRP A 1044 -30.62 8.41 32.48
CA TRP A 1044 -30.47 9.62 31.67
C TRP A 1044 -30.81 10.89 32.45
N ALA A 1045 -31.96 10.94 33.13
CA ALA A 1045 -32.38 12.09 33.91
C ALA A 1045 -31.40 12.42 35.05
N ASN A 1046 -30.78 11.40 35.66
CA ASN A 1046 -29.76 11.60 36.68
C ASN A 1046 -28.48 12.22 36.08
N PHE A 1047 -27.93 11.62 35.03
CA PHE A 1047 -26.75 12.14 34.34
C PHE A 1047 -26.98 13.57 33.84
N HIS A 1048 -28.11 13.80 33.16
CA HIS A 1048 -28.52 15.10 32.67
C HIS A 1048 -28.58 16.14 33.80
N ARG A 1049 -29.17 15.80 34.94
CA ARG A 1049 -29.27 16.71 36.10
C ARG A 1049 -27.89 17.10 36.62
N GLU A 1050 -26.96 16.16 36.74
CA GLU A 1050 -25.59 16.44 37.20
C GLU A 1050 -24.81 17.30 36.21
N ILE A 1051 -24.88 16.99 34.91
CA ILE A 1051 -24.25 17.82 33.87
C ILE A 1051 -24.89 19.22 33.79
N ASN A 1052 -26.20 19.34 34.02
CA ASN A 1052 -26.87 20.64 34.08
C ASN A 1052 -26.43 21.48 35.29
N ARG A 1053 -25.94 20.89 36.38
CA ARG A 1053 -25.26 21.66 37.46
C ARG A 1053 -23.95 22.27 36.97
N VAL A 1054 -23.27 21.60 36.04
CA VAL A 1054 -21.98 22.00 35.47
C VAL A 1054 -22.16 23.04 34.35
N LEU A 1055 -23.12 22.83 33.45
CA LEU A 1055 -23.40 23.67 32.27
C LEU A 1055 -24.90 24.06 32.21
N PRO A 1056 -25.44 24.84 33.18
CA PRO A 1056 -26.87 25.18 33.24
C PRO A 1056 -27.39 26.00 32.06
N GLU A 1057 -26.50 26.58 31.26
CA GLU A 1057 -26.84 27.38 30.08
C GLU A 1057 -26.80 26.60 28.76
N ARG A 1058 -26.49 25.29 28.79
CA ARG A 1058 -26.36 24.46 27.59
C ARG A 1058 -27.21 23.19 27.70
N GLU A 1059 -27.83 22.83 26.59
CA GLU A 1059 -28.72 21.65 26.50
C GLU A 1059 -28.09 20.58 25.60
N PHE A 1060 -28.45 19.32 25.85
CA PHE A 1060 -28.06 18.21 24.98
C PHE A 1060 -28.79 18.24 23.64
N VAL A 1061 -28.05 18.00 22.57
CA VAL A 1061 -28.57 17.86 21.21
C VAL A 1061 -28.38 16.42 20.75
N GLU A 1062 -29.42 15.83 20.16
CA GLU A 1062 -29.33 14.52 19.53
C GLU A 1062 -28.52 14.61 18.23
N LEU A 1063 -27.48 13.79 18.09
CA LEU A 1063 -26.72 13.68 16.85
C LEU A 1063 -27.46 12.76 15.88
N ASP A 1064 -27.81 13.28 14.71
CA ASP A 1064 -28.34 12.46 13.62
C ASP A 1064 -27.21 11.74 12.86
N MET A 1065 -27.59 10.70 12.10
CA MET A 1065 -26.64 9.90 11.32
C MET A 1065 -25.98 10.66 10.17
N THR A 1066 -26.34 11.92 9.88
CA THR A 1066 -25.66 12.74 8.86
C THR A 1066 -24.47 13.52 9.43
N ASN A 1067 -24.33 13.53 10.77
CA ASN A 1067 -23.20 14.16 11.43
C ASN A 1067 -21.88 13.51 10.98
N GLN A 1068 -20.88 14.34 10.70
CA GLN A 1068 -19.56 13.91 10.21
C GLN A 1068 -18.84 12.94 11.17
N LEU A 1069 -19.18 12.95 12.46
CA LEU A 1069 -18.69 11.97 13.44
C LEU A 1069 -18.96 10.52 12.99
N PHE A 1070 -20.05 10.24 12.27
CA PHE A 1070 -20.36 8.89 11.79
C PHE A 1070 -19.65 8.51 10.49
N HIS A 1071 -18.91 9.43 9.86
CA HIS A 1071 -18.37 9.26 8.51
C HIS A 1071 -16.89 9.69 8.39
N CYS A 1072 -16.11 9.58 9.46
CA CYS A 1072 -14.69 9.93 9.48
C CYS A 1072 -13.77 8.73 9.23
N VAL A 1073 -13.27 8.05 10.27
CA VAL A 1073 -12.36 6.89 10.11
C VAL A 1073 -13.12 5.69 9.54
N PHE A 1074 -14.29 5.42 10.12
CA PHE A 1074 -15.23 4.42 9.66
C PHE A 1074 -16.49 5.10 9.13
N ASP A 1075 -16.99 4.60 8.01
CA ASP A 1075 -18.21 5.10 7.38
C ASP A 1075 -19.43 4.30 7.88
N ILE A 1076 -20.06 4.80 8.94
CA ILE A 1076 -21.14 4.13 9.67
C ILE A 1076 -22.49 4.47 9.03
N LYS A 1077 -22.96 3.57 8.16
CA LYS A 1077 -24.22 3.75 7.39
C LYS A 1077 -25.44 3.04 7.98
N VAL A 1078 -25.33 2.52 9.19
CA VAL A 1078 -26.42 1.81 9.86
C VAL A 1078 -27.16 2.73 10.84
N PRO A 1079 -28.46 2.53 11.10
CA PRO A 1079 -29.17 3.28 12.12
C PRO A 1079 -28.52 3.12 13.51
N LYS A 1080 -28.62 4.13 14.39
CA LYS A 1080 -28.05 4.11 15.76
C LYS A 1080 -28.40 2.85 16.55
N SER A 1081 -29.62 2.34 16.43
CA SER A 1081 -30.04 1.10 17.10
C SER A 1081 -29.25 -0.15 16.68
N LYS A 1082 -28.54 -0.11 15.55
CA LYS A 1082 -27.61 -1.17 15.11
C LYS A 1082 -26.18 -0.95 15.62
N LEU A 1083 -25.90 0.18 16.26
CA LEU A 1083 -24.64 0.46 16.97
C LEU A 1083 -24.72 0.08 18.45
N GLN A 1084 -25.92 -0.21 18.95
CA GLN A 1084 -26.13 -0.61 20.34
C GLN A 1084 -25.36 -1.89 20.65
N THR A 1085 -24.49 -1.80 21.64
CA THR A 1085 -23.75 -2.91 22.25
C THR A 1085 -24.40 -3.25 23.59
N PRO A 1086 -24.81 -4.51 23.82
CA PRO A 1086 -25.27 -5.00 25.12
C PRO A 1086 -24.11 -5.59 25.93
N ASN A 1087 -24.36 -5.88 27.20
CA ASN A 1087 -23.44 -6.71 27.98
C ASN A 1087 -23.19 -8.08 27.31
N ILE A 1088 -22.04 -8.71 27.60
CA ILE A 1088 -21.55 -9.92 26.94
C ILE A 1088 -22.56 -11.07 26.99
N ARG A 1089 -23.23 -11.28 28.13
CA ARG A 1089 -24.20 -12.36 28.27
C ARG A 1089 -25.38 -12.15 27.35
N GLN A 1090 -25.92 -10.94 27.33
CA GLN A 1090 -27.01 -10.57 26.46
C GLN A 1090 -26.57 -10.59 24.99
N GLY A 1091 -25.34 -10.16 24.69
CA GLY A 1091 -24.72 -10.24 23.37
C GLY A 1091 -24.64 -11.68 22.85
N ILE A 1092 -24.05 -12.61 23.62
CA ILE A 1092 -23.98 -14.04 23.26
C ILE A 1092 -25.38 -14.61 23.03
N TRP A 1093 -26.35 -14.31 23.90
CA TRP A 1093 -27.73 -14.75 23.70
C TRP A 1093 -28.38 -14.16 22.46
N SER A 1094 -28.09 -12.90 22.14
CA SER A 1094 -28.60 -12.26 20.95
C SER A 1094 -28.12 -12.92 19.65
N LEU A 1095 -26.99 -13.63 19.70
CA LEU A 1095 -26.40 -14.34 18.56
C LEU A 1095 -26.86 -15.79 18.43
N ASP A 1096 -27.32 -16.43 19.51
CA ASP A 1096 -27.84 -17.80 19.48
C ASP A 1096 -29.31 -17.83 19.01
N PRO A 1097 -29.61 -18.42 17.83
CA PRO A 1097 -30.97 -18.52 17.30
C PRO A 1097 -31.93 -19.34 18.18
N ASN A 1098 -31.39 -20.15 19.10
CA ASN A 1098 -32.18 -20.96 20.03
C ASN A 1098 -32.45 -20.24 21.35
N SER A 1099 -31.90 -19.06 21.56
CA SER A 1099 -32.16 -18.26 22.75
C SER A 1099 -33.51 -17.55 22.64
N GLY A 1100 -34.18 -17.34 23.77
CA GLY A 1100 -35.38 -16.49 23.85
C GLY A 1100 -35.10 -15.00 23.61
N SER A 1101 -33.84 -14.63 23.41
CA SER A 1101 -33.34 -13.26 23.26
C SER A 1101 -32.62 -13.04 21.91
N TYR A 1102 -32.80 -13.94 20.93
CA TYR A 1102 -32.16 -13.80 19.61
C TYR A 1102 -32.49 -12.45 18.97
N GLY A 1103 -31.46 -11.71 18.56
CA GLY A 1103 -31.56 -10.37 17.98
C GLY A 1103 -31.88 -9.24 18.98
N VAL A 1104 -31.95 -9.52 20.28
CA VAL A 1104 -32.16 -8.52 21.34
C VAL A 1104 -30.82 -7.93 21.78
N THR A 1105 -30.60 -6.66 21.47
CA THR A 1105 -29.35 -5.94 21.80
C THR A 1105 -29.53 -4.89 22.90
N TRP A 1106 -30.75 -4.75 23.43
CA TRP A 1106 -31.06 -3.81 24.50
C TRP A 1106 -31.21 -4.52 25.83
N GLU A 1107 -31.07 -3.76 26.90
CA GLU A 1107 -31.19 -4.24 28.26
C GLU A 1107 -32.48 -3.75 28.93
N TYR A 1108 -32.83 -4.41 30.04
CA TYR A 1108 -33.94 -4.02 30.88
C TYR A 1108 -33.41 -3.37 32.15
N HIS A 1109 -33.55 -2.06 32.25
CA HIS A 1109 -33.08 -1.28 33.38
C HIS A 1109 -34.24 -0.50 33.97
N ASP A 1110 -34.37 -0.53 35.30
CA ASP A 1110 -35.29 0.32 36.05
C ASP A 1110 -36.78 0.22 35.67
N GLY A 1111 -37.19 -0.88 35.03
CA GLY A 1111 -38.56 -1.06 34.57
C GLY A 1111 -38.79 -0.73 33.09
N GLU A 1112 -37.72 -0.42 32.34
CA GLU A 1112 -37.79 0.06 30.96
C GLU A 1112 -36.99 -0.86 30.02
N GLU A 1113 -37.52 -1.09 28.81
CA GLU A 1113 -36.78 -1.73 27.73
C GLU A 1113 -36.04 -0.66 26.91
N CYS A 1114 -34.72 -0.69 26.94
CA CYS A 1114 -33.88 0.39 26.43
C CYS A 1114 -33.54 0.24 24.93
N ARG A 1115 -34.57 0.07 24.08
CA ARG A 1115 -34.40 -0.31 22.66
C ARG A 1115 -33.76 0.75 21.78
N GLU A 1116 -34.01 2.02 22.08
CA GLU A 1116 -33.56 3.14 21.26
C GLU A 1116 -32.22 3.66 21.78
N MET A 1117 -31.17 3.47 20.98
CA MET A 1117 -29.86 4.06 21.28
C MET A 1117 -29.83 5.53 20.89
N HIS A 1118 -29.30 6.35 21.79
CA HIS A 1118 -29.15 7.79 21.58
C HIS A 1118 -27.69 8.20 21.66
N ILE A 1119 -27.31 9.13 20.79
CA ILE A 1119 -25.99 9.78 20.86
C ILE A 1119 -26.24 11.26 20.97
N ARG A 1120 -25.90 11.83 22.13
CA ARG A 1120 -26.25 13.20 22.48
C ARG A 1120 -25.02 13.99 22.85
N ALA A 1121 -24.97 15.25 22.41
CA ALA A 1121 -23.83 16.11 22.68
C ALA A 1121 -24.24 17.50 23.18
N ILE A 1122 -23.40 18.09 24.03
CA ILE A 1122 -23.42 19.52 24.33
C ILE A 1122 -22.30 20.19 23.54
N PHE A 1123 -22.59 21.31 22.89
CA PHE A 1123 -21.64 22.07 22.08
C PHE A 1123 -21.22 23.39 22.75
N ASP A 1124 -19.99 23.83 22.49
CA ASP A 1124 -19.53 25.18 22.79
C ASP A 1124 -20.05 26.20 21.74
N ASP A 1125 -19.78 27.50 21.96
CA ASP A 1125 -20.27 28.57 21.06
C ASP A 1125 -19.63 28.54 19.66
N LYS A 1126 -18.59 27.72 19.46
CA LYS A 1126 -17.91 27.50 18.18
C LYS A 1126 -18.35 26.19 17.52
N GLY A 1127 -19.29 25.46 18.11
CA GLY A 1127 -19.78 24.19 17.60
C GLY A 1127 -18.88 22.99 17.92
N ARG A 1128 -17.94 23.11 18.87
CA ARG A 1128 -17.15 21.95 19.33
C ARG A 1128 -17.89 21.18 20.42
N ILE A 1129 -17.76 19.86 20.40
CA ILE A 1129 -18.39 19.00 21.41
C ILE A 1129 -17.65 19.16 22.75
N MET A 1130 -18.41 19.45 23.81
CA MET A 1130 -17.92 19.52 25.20
C MET A 1130 -18.25 18.24 25.96
N VAL A 1131 -19.47 17.72 25.78
CA VAL A 1131 -19.92 16.47 26.40
C VAL A 1131 -20.54 15.61 25.31
N ILE A 1132 -20.22 14.33 25.26
CA ILE A 1132 -20.88 13.35 24.39
C ILE A 1132 -21.32 12.14 25.22
N ALA A 1133 -22.53 11.67 24.97
CA ALA A 1133 -23.15 10.57 25.70
C ALA A 1133 -23.73 9.52 24.75
N THR A 1134 -23.32 8.27 24.93
CA THR A 1134 -23.82 7.07 24.26
C THR A 1134 -24.84 6.38 25.17
N HIS A 1135 -26.08 6.86 25.14
CA HIS A 1135 -27.15 6.41 26.02
C HIS A 1135 -27.87 5.18 25.44
N ASN A 1136 -28.21 4.23 26.32
CA ASN A 1136 -28.71 2.89 25.99
C ASN A 1136 -27.72 2.08 25.16
N CYS A 1137 -26.44 2.09 25.55
CA CYS A 1137 -25.37 1.35 24.91
C CYS A 1137 -24.24 1.14 25.91
N ASP A 1138 -23.61 -0.02 25.83
CA ASP A 1138 -22.44 -0.39 26.62
C ASP A 1138 -21.27 -0.65 25.66
N ASN A 1139 -20.58 0.41 25.24
CA ASN A 1139 -19.41 0.24 24.38
C ASN A 1139 -18.22 -0.33 25.15
N GLY A 1140 -18.16 -0.09 26.46
CA GLY A 1140 -17.16 -0.59 27.38
C GLY A 1140 -17.00 -2.11 27.33
N ASP A 1141 -18.09 -2.87 27.39
CA ASP A 1141 -18.06 -4.35 27.29
C ASP A 1141 -17.55 -4.79 25.91
N GLY A 1142 -17.88 -4.03 24.86
CA GLY A 1142 -17.35 -4.21 23.51
C GLY A 1142 -15.83 -4.01 23.42
N TRP A 1143 -15.23 -3.22 24.31
CA TRP A 1143 -13.78 -3.01 24.41
C TRP A 1143 -13.10 -3.99 25.37
N GLU A 1144 -13.75 -4.35 26.48
CA GLU A 1144 -13.24 -5.23 27.55
C GLU A 1144 -13.21 -6.70 27.12
N ARG A 1145 -14.31 -7.18 26.50
CA ARG A 1145 -14.60 -8.61 26.31
C ARG A 1145 -14.14 -9.19 24.97
N GLU A 1146 -13.24 -8.49 24.27
CA GLU A 1146 -12.90 -8.82 22.87
C GLU A 1146 -12.32 -10.22 22.65
N GLY A 1147 -11.82 -10.91 23.68
CA GLY A 1147 -11.32 -12.29 23.57
C GLY A 1147 -12.11 -13.35 24.34
N GLU A 1148 -13.29 -13.02 24.87
CA GLU A 1148 -14.10 -13.99 25.63
C GLU A 1148 -15.02 -14.86 24.75
N ASP A 1149 -15.53 -14.32 23.63
CA ASP A 1149 -16.37 -15.05 22.66
C ASP A 1149 -16.17 -14.51 21.23
N ASP A 1150 -15.88 -15.40 20.28
CA ASP A 1150 -15.64 -15.05 18.87
C ASP A 1150 -16.84 -14.37 18.21
N GLY A 1151 -18.06 -14.82 18.52
CA GLY A 1151 -19.28 -14.27 17.95
C GLY A 1151 -19.56 -12.85 18.46
N PHE A 1152 -19.40 -12.65 19.77
CA PHE A 1152 -19.53 -11.35 20.41
C PHE A 1152 -18.51 -10.35 19.84
N PHE A 1153 -17.24 -10.76 19.72
CA PHE A 1153 -16.19 -9.93 19.14
C PHE A 1153 -16.56 -9.45 17.72
N HIS A 1154 -16.89 -10.38 16.83
CA HIS A 1154 -17.17 -10.04 15.44
C HIS A 1154 -18.44 -9.22 15.25
N GLU A 1155 -19.45 -9.36 16.11
CA GLU A 1155 -20.72 -8.64 15.94
C GLU A 1155 -20.80 -7.31 16.70
N PHE A 1156 -20.20 -7.24 17.89
CA PHE A 1156 -20.32 -6.09 18.79
C PHE A 1156 -19.02 -5.30 18.89
N SER A 1157 -17.88 -5.95 19.16
CA SER A 1157 -16.59 -5.26 19.27
C SER A 1157 -16.13 -4.69 17.91
N GLU A 1158 -15.95 -5.55 16.91
CA GLU A 1158 -15.36 -5.22 15.60
C GLU A 1158 -16.27 -4.31 14.77
N LYS A 1159 -17.59 -4.57 14.76
CA LYS A 1159 -18.53 -3.85 13.87
C LYS A 1159 -19.18 -2.62 14.50
N ARG A 1160 -19.17 -2.48 15.83
CA ARG A 1160 -19.96 -1.44 16.54
C ARG A 1160 -19.10 -0.62 17.50
N ALA A 1161 -18.63 -1.24 18.58
CA ALA A 1161 -18.00 -0.54 19.70
C ALA A 1161 -16.67 0.12 19.31
N TYR A 1162 -15.77 -0.59 18.60
CA TYR A 1162 -14.51 0.01 18.14
C TYR A 1162 -14.74 1.08 17.06
N PRO A 1163 -15.49 0.83 15.97
CA PRO A 1163 -15.75 1.86 14.96
C PRO A 1163 -16.36 3.14 15.53
N LEU A 1164 -17.36 3.03 16.41
CA LEU A 1164 -18.00 4.19 17.02
C LEU A 1164 -17.05 4.94 17.96
N GLY A 1165 -16.37 4.23 18.87
CA GLY A 1165 -15.42 4.85 19.80
C GLY A 1165 -14.27 5.56 19.07
N ILE A 1166 -13.68 4.91 18.06
CA ILE A 1166 -12.57 5.48 17.27
C ILE A 1166 -13.04 6.71 16.49
N ASN A 1167 -14.22 6.66 15.87
CA ASN A 1167 -14.79 7.81 15.20
C ASN A 1167 -15.01 8.99 16.15
N ILE A 1168 -15.55 8.74 17.36
CA ILE A 1168 -15.73 9.78 18.38
C ILE A 1168 -14.39 10.42 18.72
N ILE A 1169 -13.37 9.63 19.09
CA ILE A 1169 -12.06 10.16 19.46
C ILE A 1169 -11.41 10.91 18.29
N PHE A 1170 -11.41 10.32 17.10
CA PHE A 1170 -10.83 10.95 15.92
C PHE A 1170 -11.51 12.29 15.61
N TYR A 1171 -12.84 12.33 15.63
CA TYR A 1171 -13.60 13.56 15.39
C TYR A 1171 -13.22 14.64 16.42
N LEU A 1172 -13.25 14.30 17.71
CA LEU A 1172 -12.91 15.23 18.80
C LEU A 1172 -11.48 15.76 18.73
N MET A 1173 -10.53 14.97 18.22
CA MET A 1173 -9.13 15.39 18.10
C MET A 1173 -8.82 16.19 16.83
N THR A 1174 -9.71 16.18 15.84
CA THR A 1174 -9.46 16.77 14.50
C THR A 1174 -10.37 17.95 14.14
N HIS A 1175 -11.51 18.12 14.82
CA HIS A 1175 -12.50 19.18 14.59
C HIS A 1175 -12.67 20.03 15.85
#